data_AF-A0A2E9LTL2-F1
#
_entry.id   AF-A0A2E9LTL2-F1
#
_cell.length_a   1.000
_cell.length_b   1.000
_cell.length_c   1.000
_cell.angle_alpha   90.00
_cell.angle_beta   90.00
_cell.angle_gamma   90.00
#
_symmetry.space_group_name_H-M   'P 1'
#
loop_
_entity.id
_entity.type
_entity.pdbx_description
1 polymer ?
#
loop_
_entity_poly.entity_id
_entity_poly.type
_entity_poly.pdbx_seq_one_letter_code
_entity_poly.pdbx_strand_id
1 'polypeptide(L)'
;MNPQITKSFLLIALVIGITNCGSDGTGPDTGGNSVSISKTSVTLNFLGETTQLTATVRNSKNVPVSGQVTWSSDAPTVATVSSNGLVTAIGNGQATLTATSGSLSATSSATVQQVPTSLSVISGNAQTDTVGQLLTEPLVVRAEDQGGTTVSAVSISFSISQGGGSLSETSVTSDGDGEASTTWTLGTTSGTQNVAATIQGSESGKTDFSATATPGPATAFSKEWGDQQIGKNNRPLPEPIKAAVKDEFGNGIAGIPVTLAVTDGGGSISPADSVTGETGTAEGIWTMGIVGTNTLTASTAGFPDLEFTATAELYVAKADLTVTSMTVSPANATAFQDLTVTATITNSGDFTTGSAFDVQLLLDNIQTGNTTVSELADSAETQISFNVGRLASGPHTFQVVIDPNNDIDEHDEANNSVGRNAPIAAATELVAGTPARNLSLPDSMELLFNLELPSSSNLVISTSGGSGDLDLYVHHGARPAHRDDYKCQSGSPISSESCTFNAAEPGVYHILLFAWDQFSSVTLEAQVGGDPNPFNIELVFLNSGTTEQDDAFRTSAAKWESIITDDIYAFSFADNPASANECVSGQPMISDVVDDVRIYISIRDIDGPQPILGRAGPCYIRGLSEHPIVGMMEFDIYDFDRITDQGLLIPVVLHEMGHVLGIGTIWDRKELLVNPSAVTPSADTHFIGPLAITAFDNAGGVNYTGGQKVPVENEAGPGSQDSHWREAVFNAELMSPFVDSGVQNPLSRITIQSLADLGYGVDATQDEPYSVPLAADLVSPDRGPGIDLRDDIRIGPILVVGPKKRRR
;
A
#
# COMPACT_ATOMS: atom_id res chain seq x y z
N MET A 1 13.63 61.94 16.04
CA MET A 1 14.42 62.99 16.72
C MET A 1 13.61 63.49 17.92
N ASN A 2 14.26 64.08 18.93
CA ASN A 2 13.59 64.72 20.10
C ASN A 2 12.98 66.09 19.68
N PRO A 3 12.07 66.77 20.44
CA PRO A 3 12.25 67.08 21.88
C PRO A 3 11.01 67.27 22.80
N GLN A 4 11.15 66.91 24.10
CA GLN A 4 10.46 67.51 25.28
C GLN A 4 8.90 67.40 25.29
N ILE A 5 8.12 67.68 26.34
CA ILE A 5 8.26 68.20 27.72
C ILE A 5 7.26 67.36 28.60
N THR A 6 7.17 67.29 29.94
CA THR A 6 7.64 68.07 31.12
C THR A 6 7.76 67.13 32.34
N LYS A 7 8.17 67.64 33.52
CA LYS A 7 7.90 67.03 34.85
C LYS A 7 7.51 68.10 35.88
N SER A 8 6.55 67.82 36.75
CA SER A 8 6.31 68.48 38.05
C SER A 8 5.26 67.70 38.86
N PHE A 9 5.11 67.79 40.18
CA PHE A 9 5.97 68.01 41.35
C PHE A 9 5.03 68.37 42.51
N LEU A 10 4.85 67.50 43.51
CA LEU A 10 4.62 67.85 44.93
C LEU A 10 4.69 66.53 45.74
N LEU A 11 5.60 66.26 46.69
CA LEU A 11 6.11 66.93 47.92
C LEU A 11 5.29 66.68 49.19
N ILE A 12 5.97 66.07 50.19
CA ILE A 12 5.85 66.32 51.65
C ILE A 12 4.54 65.78 52.31
N ALA A 13 4.54 65.19 53.52
CA ALA A 13 5.52 65.24 54.62
C ALA A 13 5.79 63.89 55.31
N LEU A 14 7.00 63.76 55.88
CA LEU A 14 7.25 62.92 57.06
C LEU A 14 7.15 63.83 58.30
N VAL A 15 6.29 63.48 59.26
CA VAL A 15 6.28 64.11 60.60
C VAL A 15 6.29 63.00 61.64
N ILE A 16 7.34 63.01 62.47
CA ILE A 16 7.51 62.09 63.60
C ILE A 16 6.99 62.78 64.87
N GLY A 17 6.04 62.15 65.56
CA GLY A 17 5.56 62.59 66.87
C GLY A 17 5.81 61.51 67.92
N ILE A 18 6.81 61.71 68.78
CA ILE A 18 7.14 60.79 69.87
C ILE A 18 6.68 61.39 71.20
N THR A 19 5.76 60.73 71.90
CA THR A 19 5.54 60.92 73.34
C THR A 19 5.34 59.59 74.02
N ASN A 20 6.13 59.33 75.06
CA ASN A 20 6.15 58.08 75.82
C ASN A 20 5.45 58.29 77.17
N CYS A 21 4.47 57.44 77.48
CA CYS A 21 4.15 57.07 78.86
C CYS A 21 3.33 55.75 78.83
N GLY A 22 3.81 54.71 79.51
CA GLY A 22 3.20 53.39 79.47
C GLY A 22 2.31 53.06 80.67
N SER A 23 1.54 51.99 80.51
CA SER A 23 1.04 51.15 81.60
C SER A 23 0.87 49.73 81.07
N ASP A 24 1.24 48.72 81.86
CA ASP A 24 1.22 47.32 81.41
C ASP A 24 -0.21 46.83 81.10
N GLY A 25 -0.41 46.35 79.87
CA GLY A 25 -1.74 45.96 79.35
C GLY A 25 -1.66 44.67 78.55
N THR A 26 -1.64 43.52 79.23
CA THR A 26 -1.66 42.18 78.60
C THR A 26 -3.06 41.79 78.12
N GLY A 27 -3.68 42.64 77.30
CA GLY A 27 -4.92 42.37 76.58
C GLY A 27 -4.67 42.06 75.10
N PRO A 28 -5.55 41.31 74.41
CA PRO A 28 -5.41 41.06 72.98
C PRO A 28 -5.66 42.34 72.15
N ASP A 29 -4.75 42.63 71.23
CA ASP A 29 -4.82 43.77 70.29
C ASP A 29 -5.79 43.46 69.14
N THR A 30 -7.08 43.66 69.41
CA THR A 30 -8.20 43.40 68.49
C THR A 30 -8.61 44.61 67.65
N GLY A 31 -7.88 45.73 67.73
CA GLY A 31 -8.15 46.94 66.96
C GLY A 31 -7.67 46.84 65.52
N GLY A 32 -8.55 47.13 64.54
CA GLY A 32 -8.12 47.38 63.16
C GLY A 32 -7.31 48.68 63.07
N ASN A 33 -6.22 48.66 62.30
CA ASN A 33 -5.31 49.79 62.10
C ASN A 33 -5.11 50.15 60.62
N SER A 34 -5.28 49.20 59.70
CA SER A 34 -5.28 49.45 58.25
C SER A 34 -6.22 48.52 57.48
N VAL A 35 -6.58 48.92 56.25
CA VAL A 35 -7.32 48.12 55.27
C VAL A 35 -6.49 48.10 53.97
N SER A 36 -6.47 46.96 53.27
CA SER A 36 -5.86 46.85 51.93
C SER A 36 -6.74 46.04 50.99
N ILE A 37 -6.85 46.44 49.73
CA ILE A 37 -7.52 45.68 48.67
C ILE A 37 -6.50 44.85 47.86
N SER A 38 -6.89 43.68 47.37
CA SER A 38 -6.05 42.76 46.59
C SER A 38 -5.49 43.31 45.27
N LYS A 39 -6.17 44.27 44.65
CA LYS A 39 -5.72 45.01 43.47
C LYS A 39 -6.05 46.50 43.65
N THR A 40 -5.12 47.39 43.34
CA THR A 40 -5.36 48.86 43.35
C THR A 40 -6.06 49.37 42.09
N SER A 41 -6.12 48.56 41.04
CA SER A 41 -6.87 48.83 39.82
C SER A 41 -7.32 47.53 39.14
N VAL A 42 -8.40 47.61 38.37
CA VAL A 42 -8.88 46.57 37.47
C VAL A 42 -9.36 47.19 36.15
N THR A 43 -9.18 46.46 35.05
CA THR A 43 -9.76 46.78 33.74
C THR A 43 -10.75 45.69 33.38
N LEU A 44 -11.87 46.07 32.78
CA LEU A 44 -12.93 45.18 32.28
C LEU A 44 -13.22 45.56 30.83
N ASN A 45 -13.21 44.59 29.93
CA ASN A 45 -13.14 44.75 28.48
C ASN A 45 -14.47 44.47 27.75
N PHE A 46 -15.51 44.04 28.46
CA PHE A 46 -16.87 43.87 27.94
C PHE A 46 -17.91 44.08 29.04
N LEU A 47 -19.16 44.40 28.66
CA LEU A 47 -20.21 44.63 29.65
C LEU A 47 -20.70 43.31 30.26
N GLY A 48 -20.94 43.31 31.58
CA GLY A 48 -21.18 42.09 32.35
C GLY A 48 -19.91 41.33 32.76
N GLU A 49 -18.70 41.72 32.33
CA GLU A 49 -17.46 41.11 32.85
C GLU A 49 -17.37 41.31 34.38
N THR A 50 -16.87 40.29 35.09
CA THR A 50 -16.71 40.34 36.55
C THR A 50 -15.30 40.04 37.03
N THR A 51 -14.89 40.66 38.13
CA THR A 51 -13.60 40.35 38.77
C THR A 51 -13.70 40.46 40.29
N GLN A 52 -13.11 39.50 41.01
CA GLN A 52 -13.18 39.44 42.46
C GLN A 52 -12.08 40.31 43.10
N LEU A 53 -12.49 41.31 43.88
CA LEU A 53 -11.61 41.99 44.83
C LEU A 53 -11.78 41.37 46.22
N THR A 54 -10.71 41.40 47.02
CA THR A 54 -10.77 41.03 48.44
C THR A 54 -10.13 42.13 49.27
N ALA A 55 -10.67 42.38 50.46
CA ALA A 55 -10.17 43.38 51.38
C ALA A 55 -9.67 42.69 52.67
N THR A 56 -8.55 43.15 53.21
CA THR A 56 -7.97 42.62 54.45
C THR A 56 -7.80 43.76 55.46
N VAL A 57 -8.45 43.63 56.62
CA VAL A 57 -8.22 44.49 57.78
C VAL A 57 -7.01 43.95 58.56
N ARG A 58 -6.07 44.80 58.96
CA ARG A 58 -4.91 44.42 59.77
C ARG A 58 -4.78 45.31 61.00
N ASN A 59 -4.30 44.75 62.12
CA ASN A 59 -4.07 45.49 63.37
C ASN A 59 -2.73 46.25 63.38
N SER A 60 -2.42 46.89 64.51
CA SER A 60 -1.19 47.64 64.80
C SER A 60 0.11 46.89 64.46
N LYS A 61 0.05 45.56 64.45
CA LYS A 61 1.18 44.63 64.25
C LYS A 61 1.20 44.01 62.86
N ASN A 62 0.40 44.57 61.93
CA ASN A 62 0.20 44.09 60.56
C ASN A 62 -0.34 42.65 60.46
N VAL A 63 -1.02 42.16 61.51
CA VAL A 63 -1.67 40.83 61.52
C VAL A 63 -3.11 40.99 61.02
N PRO A 64 -3.61 40.14 60.11
CA PRO A 64 -5.02 40.12 59.71
C PRO A 64 -5.96 39.94 60.90
N VAL A 65 -7.02 40.75 60.97
CA VAL A 65 -8.07 40.67 62.00
C VAL A 65 -9.45 40.60 61.36
N SER A 66 -10.40 39.98 62.04
CA SER A 66 -11.80 39.93 61.62
C SER A 66 -12.46 41.30 61.78
N GLY A 67 -12.65 42.00 60.66
CA GLY A 67 -13.42 43.23 60.57
C GLY A 67 -14.53 43.10 59.53
N GLN A 68 -15.68 43.72 59.79
CA GLN A 68 -16.75 43.85 58.78
C GLN A 68 -16.33 44.88 57.75
N VAL A 69 -16.11 44.44 56.51
CA VAL A 69 -15.83 45.32 55.38
C VAL A 69 -17.13 45.61 54.64
N THR A 70 -17.40 46.88 54.41
CA THR A 70 -18.44 47.38 53.51
C THR A 70 -17.80 47.84 52.21
N TRP A 71 -18.47 47.58 51.09
CA TRP A 71 -18.02 47.99 49.76
C TRP A 71 -18.96 49.03 49.16
N SER A 72 -18.42 50.00 48.43
CA SER A 72 -19.18 50.96 47.62
C SER A 72 -18.46 51.28 46.31
N SER A 73 -19.22 51.76 45.33
CA SER A 73 -18.75 52.37 44.08
C SER A 73 -19.25 53.81 44.01
N ASP A 74 -18.43 54.74 43.54
CA ASP A 74 -18.86 56.12 43.26
C ASP A 74 -19.69 56.25 41.98
N ALA A 75 -19.48 55.36 41.00
CA ALA A 75 -20.17 55.29 39.73
C ALA A 75 -20.76 53.87 39.48
N PRO A 76 -21.85 53.50 40.18
CA PRO A 76 -22.48 52.18 40.03
C PRO A 76 -23.08 51.92 38.64
N THR A 77 -23.28 52.95 37.82
CA THR A 77 -23.67 52.83 36.39
C THR A 77 -22.50 52.52 35.47
N VAL A 78 -21.25 52.60 35.95
CA VAL A 78 -20.03 52.20 35.25
C VAL A 78 -19.61 50.82 35.73
N ALA A 79 -19.37 50.67 37.04
CA ALA A 79 -19.07 49.39 37.68
C ALA A 79 -19.72 49.29 39.06
N THR A 80 -20.39 48.17 39.32
CA THR A 80 -20.88 47.82 40.66
C THR A 80 -19.86 46.99 41.42
N VAL A 81 -19.95 46.99 42.75
CA VAL A 81 -19.23 46.06 43.62
C VAL A 81 -20.19 45.51 44.67
N SER A 82 -20.22 44.19 44.83
CA SER A 82 -21.11 43.51 45.78
C SER A 82 -20.55 43.56 47.21
N SER A 83 -21.36 43.16 48.20
CA SER A 83 -20.92 43.03 49.59
C SER A 83 -19.78 42.03 49.81
N ASN A 84 -19.53 41.09 48.88
CA ASN A 84 -18.39 40.17 48.96
C ASN A 84 -17.14 40.67 48.20
N GLY A 85 -17.20 41.83 47.52
CA GLY A 85 -16.11 42.39 46.72
C GLY A 85 -16.07 41.96 45.26
N LEU A 86 -17.06 41.20 44.77
CA LEU A 86 -17.21 40.92 43.33
C LEU A 86 -17.60 42.21 42.59
N VAL A 87 -16.79 42.60 41.61
CA VAL A 87 -17.00 43.76 40.73
C VAL A 87 -17.68 43.30 39.44
N THR A 88 -18.59 44.09 38.89
CA THR A 88 -19.26 43.83 37.61
C THR A 88 -19.29 45.09 36.75
N ALA A 89 -18.89 44.98 35.47
CA ALA A 89 -19.00 46.04 34.46
C ALA A 89 -20.46 46.29 34.06
N ILE A 90 -20.89 47.55 34.07
CA ILE A 90 -22.26 47.99 33.75
C ILE A 90 -22.27 48.98 32.57
N GLY A 91 -21.24 49.81 32.42
CA GLY A 91 -21.09 50.76 31.32
C GLY A 91 -19.68 51.33 31.24
N ASN A 92 -19.29 51.86 30.08
CA ASN A 92 -17.93 52.38 29.85
C ASN A 92 -17.61 53.58 30.74
N GLY A 93 -16.38 53.66 31.23
CA GLY A 93 -15.89 54.75 32.08
C GLY A 93 -14.91 54.30 33.16
N GLN A 94 -14.82 55.07 34.25
CA GLN A 94 -14.04 54.71 35.43
C GLN A 94 -14.86 54.92 36.71
N ALA A 95 -14.67 54.03 37.68
CA ALA A 95 -15.28 54.05 39.01
C ALA A 95 -14.24 53.81 40.11
N THR A 96 -14.36 54.51 41.24
CA THR A 96 -13.59 54.26 42.46
C THR A 96 -14.36 53.34 43.38
N LEU A 97 -13.85 52.12 43.55
CA LEU A 97 -14.38 51.12 44.47
C LEU A 97 -13.73 51.31 45.84
N THR A 98 -14.52 51.50 46.88
CA THR A 98 -14.04 51.75 48.25
C THR A 98 -14.40 50.60 49.18
N ALA A 99 -13.41 50.05 49.88
CA ALA A 99 -13.58 49.07 50.95
C ALA A 99 -13.38 49.76 52.31
N THR A 100 -14.39 49.74 53.17
CA THR A 100 -14.40 50.46 54.46
C THR A 100 -14.65 49.51 55.63
N SER A 101 -13.85 49.59 56.68
CA SER A 101 -14.00 48.85 57.95
C SER A 101 -13.83 49.82 59.13
N GLY A 102 -14.94 50.24 59.73
CA GLY A 102 -14.93 51.30 60.75
C GLY A 102 -14.54 52.64 60.15
N SER A 103 -13.53 53.30 60.74
CA SER A 103 -12.96 54.56 60.23
C SER A 103 -11.84 54.37 59.19
N LEU A 104 -11.53 53.13 58.79
CA LEU A 104 -10.46 52.79 57.87
C LEU A 104 -11.02 52.48 56.49
N SER A 105 -10.40 53.02 55.44
CA SER A 105 -10.79 52.77 54.05
C SER A 105 -9.59 52.50 53.15
N ALA A 106 -9.81 51.74 52.08
CA ALA A 106 -8.90 51.59 50.94
C ALA A 106 -9.69 51.68 49.63
N THR A 107 -9.03 52.07 48.53
CA THR A 107 -9.67 52.27 47.22
C THR A 107 -9.02 51.44 46.11
N SER A 108 -9.81 51.13 45.08
CA SER A 108 -9.37 50.46 43.84
C SER A 108 -10.09 51.09 42.65
N SER A 109 -9.39 51.39 41.55
CA SER A 109 -10.02 51.95 40.35
C SER A 109 -10.46 50.87 39.37
N ALA A 110 -11.76 50.77 39.10
CA ALA A 110 -12.29 49.96 38.01
C ALA A 110 -12.42 50.81 36.75
N THR A 111 -11.77 50.40 35.66
CA THR A 111 -11.94 51.00 34.33
C THR A 111 -12.69 50.02 33.44
N VAL A 112 -13.79 50.46 32.84
CA VAL A 112 -14.61 49.67 31.90
C VAL A 112 -14.45 50.27 30.52
N GLN A 113 -13.99 49.46 29.56
CA GLN A 113 -13.81 49.87 28.17
C GLN A 113 -14.12 48.67 27.27
N GLN A 114 -15.31 48.65 26.67
CA GLN A 114 -15.70 47.64 25.69
C GLN A 114 -14.66 47.54 24.56
N VAL A 115 -14.20 46.32 24.30
CA VAL A 115 -13.37 45.96 23.15
C VAL A 115 -14.27 45.20 22.17
N PRO A 116 -14.50 45.72 20.95
CA PRO A 116 -15.31 45.04 19.95
C PRO A 116 -14.55 43.83 19.40
N THR A 117 -15.16 42.65 19.49
CA THR A 117 -14.53 41.36 19.13
C THR A 117 -15.13 40.72 17.89
N SER A 118 -16.37 41.05 17.54
CA SER A 118 -17.16 40.38 16.50
C SER A 118 -18.03 41.34 15.70
N LEU A 119 -18.37 40.93 14.47
CA LEU A 119 -19.34 41.57 13.61
C LEU A 119 -20.50 40.62 13.31
N SER A 120 -21.72 41.02 13.64
CA SER A 120 -22.93 40.34 13.17
C SER A 120 -23.47 41.04 11.91
N VAL A 121 -24.04 40.28 10.97
CA VAL A 121 -24.62 40.81 9.73
C VAL A 121 -26.10 41.11 9.94
N ILE A 122 -26.54 42.30 9.52
CA ILE A 122 -27.90 42.81 9.76
C ILE A 122 -28.71 42.85 8.45
N SER A 123 -28.15 43.38 7.36
CA SER A 123 -28.80 43.45 6.04
C SER A 123 -27.80 43.42 4.88
N GLY A 124 -28.30 43.18 3.67
CA GLY A 124 -27.54 43.37 2.42
C GLY A 124 -26.73 42.16 1.91
N ASN A 125 -26.72 41.03 2.62
CA ASN A 125 -26.01 39.82 2.18
C ASN A 125 -26.82 38.98 1.19
N ALA A 126 -26.13 38.19 0.35
CA ALA A 126 -26.69 37.25 -0.63
C ALA A 126 -27.67 37.89 -1.64
N GLN A 127 -27.40 39.13 -2.07
CA GLN A 127 -28.21 39.82 -3.08
C GLN A 127 -27.91 39.33 -4.51
N THR A 128 -28.78 39.67 -5.46
CA THR A 128 -28.58 39.39 -6.89
C THR A 128 -29.12 40.54 -7.73
N ASP A 129 -28.29 41.07 -8.63
CA ASP A 129 -28.66 42.11 -9.61
C ASP A 129 -27.72 41.99 -10.83
N THR A 130 -27.97 42.77 -11.88
CA THR A 130 -27.12 42.83 -13.08
C THR A 130 -25.78 43.53 -12.82
N VAL A 131 -24.75 43.13 -13.57
CA VAL A 131 -23.41 43.75 -13.55
C VAL A 131 -23.47 45.27 -13.64
N GLY A 132 -22.66 45.94 -12.81
CA GLY A 132 -22.62 47.41 -12.74
C GLY A 132 -23.76 48.10 -12.00
N GLN A 133 -24.79 47.38 -11.51
CA GLN A 133 -25.89 48.01 -10.75
C GLN A 133 -25.58 48.22 -9.27
N LEU A 134 -26.26 49.20 -8.68
CA LEU A 134 -26.27 49.47 -7.24
C LEU A 134 -27.25 48.50 -6.56
N LEU A 135 -26.74 47.68 -5.64
CA LEU A 135 -27.57 46.76 -4.86
C LEU A 135 -28.63 47.51 -4.05
N THR A 136 -29.84 46.94 -3.98
CA THR A 136 -31.02 47.59 -3.39
C THR A 136 -30.93 47.72 -1.88
N GLU A 137 -30.45 46.69 -1.18
CA GLU A 137 -30.26 46.72 0.27
C GLU A 137 -28.81 47.10 0.64
N PRO A 138 -28.60 48.02 1.61
CA PRO A 138 -27.27 48.36 2.07
C PRO A 138 -26.64 47.20 2.86
N LEU A 139 -25.31 47.09 2.79
CA LEU A 139 -24.53 46.19 3.61
C LEU A 139 -24.45 46.77 5.03
N VAL A 140 -25.05 46.09 6.01
CA VAL A 140 -25.05 46.54 7.42
C VAL A 140 -24.47 45.45 8.32
N VAL A 141 -23.50 45.85 9.15
CA VAL A 141 -22.95 45.03 10.23
C VAL A 141 -23.14 45.73 11.57
N ARG A 142 -23.17 44.96 12.66
CA ARG A 142 -23.15 45.48 14.03
C ARG A 142 -21.90 45.01 14.78
N ALA A 143 -21.22 45.94 15.44
CA ALA A 143 -20.06 45.67 16.28
C ALA A 143 -20.48 45.23 17.69
N GLU A 144 -19.96 44.09 18.14
CA GLU A 144 -20.33 43.45 19.40
C GLU A 144 -19.07 43.09 20.22
N ASP A 145 -19.15 43.27 21.54
CA ASP A 145 -18.10 42.90 22.50
C ASP A 145 -18.14 41.39 22.84
N GLN A 146 -17.20 40.92 23.66
CA GLN A 146 -17.10 39.52 24.05
C GLN A 146 -18.33 39.01 24.85
N GLY A 147 -19.13 39.91 25.41
CA GLY A 147 -20.41 39.60 26.06
C GLY A 147 -21.60 39.58 25.10
N GLY A 148 -21.40 39.86 23.81
CA GLY A 148 -22.47 40.04 22.83
C GLY A 148 -23.22 41.38 22.97
N THR A 149 -22.66 42.35 23.70
CA THR A 149 -23.26 43.69 23.83
C THR A 149 -22.72 44.60 22.74
N THR A 150 -23.58 45.47 22.20
CA THR A 150 -23.22 46.34 21.08
C THR A 150 -22.15 47.38 21.48
N VAL A 151 -21.33 47.78 20.52
CA VAL A 151 -20.23 48.74 20.72
C VAL A 151 -20.33 49.86 19.69
N SER A 152 -20.57 51.07 20.20
CA SER A 152 -20.64 52.31 19.42
C SER A 152 -19.25 52.91 19.18
N ALA A 153 -19.13 53.78 18.18
CA ALA A 153 -17.91 54.48 17.78
C ALA A 153 -16.73 53.57 17.33
N VAL A 154 -17.03 52.40 16.77
CA VAL A 154 -16.03 51.45 16.23
C VAL A 154 -15.80 51.68 14.75
N SER A 155 -14.56 51.87 14.32
CA SER A 155 -14.23 52.00 12.90
C SER A 155 -14.28 50.65 12.18
N ILE A 156 -15.22 50.48 11.26
CA ILE A 156 -15.38 49.31 10.40
C ILE A 156 -14.84 49.64 9.00
N SER A 157 -13.86 48.86 8.54
CA SER A 157 -13.40 48.89 7.15
C SER A 157 -14.28 47.97 6.30
N PHE A 158 -14.71 48.45 5.14
CA PHE A 158 -15.33 47.63 4.10
C PHE A 158 -14.41 47.58 2.88
N SER A 159 -14.18 46.39 2.33
CA SER A 159 -13.29 46.18 1.18
C SER A 159 -13.82 45.09 0.26
N ILE A 160 -13.95 45.40 -1.03
CA ILE A 160 -14.26 44.42 -2.07
C ILE A 160 -13.16 43.35 -2.11
N SER A 161 -13.53 42.10 -1.91
CA SER A 161 -12.63 40.94 -1.89
C SER A 161 -12.73 40.08 -3.17
N GLN A 162 -13.82 40.18 -3.93
CA GLN A 162 -14.00 39.51 -5.22
C GLN A 162 -14.98 40.27 -6.13
N GLY A 163 -14.78 40.20 -7.46
CA GLY A 163 -15.74 40.69 -8.46
C GLY A 163 -15.63 42.16 -8.87
N GLY A 164 -15.10 43.02 -7.99
CA GLY A 164 -14.90 44.44 -8.27
C GLY A 164 -16.13 45.30 -7.91
N GLY A 165 -16.32 46.40 -8.65
CA GLY A 165 -17.37 47.38 -8.37
C GLY A 165 -16.91 48.52 -7.47
N SER A 166 -17.81 49.12 -6.70
CA SER A 166 -17.50 50.24 -5.80
C SER A 166 -18.39 50.27 -4.56
N LEU A 167 -17.85 50.79 -3.45
CA LEU A 167 -18.56 51.01 -2.20
C LEU A 167 -18.78 52.51 -1.99
N SER A 168 -19.91 52.93 -1.41
CA SER A 168 -20.15 54.34 -1.11
C SER A 168 -19.16 54.89 -0.08
N GLU A 169 -18.87 54.08 0.95
CA GLU A 169 -17.83 54.35 1.96
C GLU A 169 -17.06 53.06 2.28
N THR A 170 -15.74 53.15 2.41
CA THR A 170 -14.85 52.03 2.73
C THR A 170 -14.40 51.99 4.20
N SER A 171 -14.78 53.00 5.00
CA SER A 171 -14.44 53.11 6.41
C SER A 171 -15.54 53.87 7.15
N VAL A 172 -16.41 53.15 7.86
CA VAL A 172 -17.61 53.67 8.51
C VAL A 172 -17.48 53.50 10.02
N THR A 173 -17.88 54.51 10.81
CA THR A 173 -17.85 54.43 12.28
C THR A 173 -19.21 53.96 12.80
N SER A 174 -19.24 52.96 13.69
CA SER A 174 -20.50 52.44 14.22
C SER A 174 -21.28 53.46 15.04
N ASP A 175 -22.60 53.43 14.90
CA ASP A 175 -23.52 54.39 15.52
C ASP A 175 -23.87 54.05 16.98
N GLY A 176 -24.97 54.63 17.50
CA GLY A 176 -25.41 54.42 18.89
C GLY A 176 -25.92 53.00 19.19
N ASP A 177 -26.46 52.29 18.20
CA ASP A 177 -26.88 50.90 18.31
C ASP A 177 -25.73 49.92 17.94
N GLY A 178 -24.59 50.47 17.52
CA GLY A 178 -23.38 49.74 17.15
C GLY A 178 -23.34 49.34 15.68
N GLU A 179 -24.24 49.86 14.84
CA GLU A 179 -24.37 49.47 13.44
C GLU A 179 -23.56 50.38 12.51
N ALA A 180 -23.02 49.79 11.44
CA ALA A 180 -22.22 50.46 10.41
C ALA A 180 -22.68 49.98 9.02
N SER A 181 -22.88 50.93 8.09
CA SER A 181 -23.58 50.71 6.82
C SER A 181 -22.83 51.29 5.62
N THR A 182 -22.82 50.57 4.49
CA THR A 182 -22.34 51.07 3.19
C THR A 182 -23.17 50.50 2.05
N THR A 183 -23.29 51.21 0.92
CA THR A 183 -23.94 50.67 -0.28
C THR A 183 -22.90 50.16 -1.29
N TRP A 184 -23.27 49.16 -2.07
CA TRP A 184 -22.35 48.45 -2.97
C TRP A 184 -22.90 48.42 -4.39
N THR A 185 -22.12 48.96 -5.33
CA THR A 185 -22.31 48.82 -6.77
C THR A 185 -21.51 47.62 -7.26
N LEU A 186 -22.14 46.67 -7.93
CA LEU A 186 -21.50 45.47 -8.46
C LEU A 186 -20.44 45.81 -9.52
N GLY A 187 -19.42 44.98 -9.63
CA GLY A 187 -18.45 45.01 -10.73
C GLY A 187 -19.04 44.59 -12.07
N THR A 188 -18.29 44.82 -13.14
CA THR A 188 -18.69 44.51 -14.53
C THR A 188 -18.56 43.04 -14.92
N THR A 189 -18.12 42.17 -14.00
CA THR A 189 -17.94 40.73 -14.25
C THR A 189 -19.06 39.92 -13.59
N SER A 190 -19.73 39.07 -14.37
CA SER A 190 -20.82 38.21 -13.87
C SER A 190 -20.31 37.08 -12.97
N GLY A 191 -21.20 36.56 -12.13
CA GLY A 191 -20.92 35.52 -11.13
C GLY A 191 -20.84 36.08 -9.71
N THR A 192 -20.30 35.29 -8.78
CA THR A 192 -20.20 35.67 -7.36
C THR A 192 -19.15 36.76 -7.14
N GLN A 193 -19.57 37.85 -6.52
CA GLN A 193 -18.74 38.94 -6.02
C GLN A 193 -18.80 38.96 -4.49
N ASN A 194 -17.79 39.51 -3.80
CA ASN A 194 -17.70 39.52 -2.35
C ASN A 194 -17.13 40.84 -1.78
N VAL A 195 -17.58 41.22 -0.58
CA VAL A 195 -17.09 42.36 0.22
C VAL A 195 -16.83 41.91 1.65
N ALA A 196 -15.61 42.08 2.14
CA ALA A 196 -15.26 41.88 3.54
C ALA A 196 -15.56 43.13 4.37
N ALA A 197 -16.11 42.94 5.57
CA ALA A 197 -16.22 43.96 6.62
C ALA A 197 -15.33 43.57 7.81
N THR A 198 -14.58 44.53 8.38
CA THR A 198 -13.57 44.24 9.43
C THR A 198 -13.40 45.41 10.40
N ILE A 199 -13.41 45.12 11.70
CA ILE A 199 -13.08 46.05 12.78
C ILE A 199 -11.61 46.47 12.65
N GLN A 200 -11.35 47.76 12.44
CA GLN A 200 -10.00 48.27 12.22
C GLN A 200 -9.10 48.02 13.44
N GLY A 201 -8.00 47.31 13.22
CA GLY A 201 -7.06 46.91 14.28
C GLY A 201 -7.39 45.60 14.99
N SER A 202 -8.41 44.84 14.55
CA SER A 202 -8.74 43.50 15.06
C SER A 202 -8.58 42.45 13.95
N GLU A 203 -7.89 41.34 14.26
CA GLU A 203 -7.76 40.19 13.34
C GLU A 203 -8.96 39.23 13.42
N SER A 204 -9.70 39.24 14.54
CA SER A 204 -10.85 38.35 14.79
C SER A 204 -12.20 38.97 14.40
N GLY A 205 -12.29 40.30 14.44
CA GLY A 205 -13.53 41.04 14.23
C GLY A 205 -13.89 41.26 12.76
N LYS A 206 -14.15 40.19 12.00
CA LYS A 206 -14.49 40.27 10.57
C LYS A 206 -15.74 39.45 10.20
N THR A 207 -16.39 39.84 9.10
CA THR A 207 -17.47 39.08 8.45
C THR A 207 -17.50 39.41 6.95
N ASP A 208 -18.09 38.54 6.12
CA ASP A 208 -18.07 38.64 4.66
C ASP A 208 -19.50 38.71 4.08
N PHE A 209 -19.68 39.56 3.08
CA PHE A 209 -20.87 39.69 2.26
C PHE A 209 -20.63 39.09 0.88
N SER A 210 -21.63 38.41 0.32
CA SER A 210 -21.65 37.95 -1.07
C SER A 210 -22.82 38.55 -1.85
N ALA A 211 -22.66 38.67 -3.16
CA ALA A 211 -23.73 38.95 -4.11
C ALA A 211 -23.46 38.27 -5.45
N THR A 212 -24.52 37.97 -6.20
CA THR A 212 -24.42 37.38 -7.54
C THR A 212 -24.69 38.47 -8.59
N ALA A 213 -23.71 38.76 -9.42
CA ALA A 213 -23.87 39.64 -10.57
C ALA A 213 -24.34 38.84 -11.79
N THR A 214 -25.54 39.12 -12.31
CA THR A 214 -25.99 38.52 -13.57
C THR A 214 -25.47 39.31 -14.78
N PRO A 215 -25.23 38.66 -15.94
CA PRO A 215 -24.88 39.36 -17.17
C PRO A 215 -25.93 40.42 -17.57
N GLY A 216 -25.49 41.44 -18.29
CA GLY A 216 -26.37 42.42 -18.92
C GLY A 216 -27.18 41.84 -20.10
N PRO A 217 -27.99 42.68 -20.76
CA PRO A 217 -28.68 42.27 -22.00
C PRO A 217 -27.69 41.94 -23.10
N ALA A 218 -28.06 41.04 -24.01
CA ALA A 218 -27.22 40.64 -25.13
C ALA A 218 -26.95 41.79 -26.10
N THR A 219 -25.67 42.07 -26.35
CA THR A 219 -25.22 43.11 -27.30
C THR A 219 -24.25 42.58 -28.35
N ALA A 220 -23.71 41.37 -28.18
CA ALA A 220 -22.82 40.73 -29.15
C ALA A 220 -23.18 39.26 -29.38
N PHE A 221 -23.06 38.84 -30.64
CA PHE A 221 -23.02 37.44 -31.07
C PHE A 221 -21.77 37.27 -31.95
N SER A 222 -20.88 36.36 -31.59
CA SER A 222 -19.55 36.24 -32.20
C SER A 222 -19.09 34.80 -32.37
N LYS A 223 -18.23 34.57 -33.37
CA LYS A 223 -17.46 33.32 -33.47
C LYS A 223 -16.48 33.29 -32.29
N GLU A 224 -16.51 32.21 -31.51
CA GLU A 224 -15.54 32.00 -30.43
C GLU A 224 -14.44 31.02 -30.87
N TRP A 225 -14.80 29.97 -31.62
CA TRP A 225 -13.86 28.94 -32.06
C TRP A 225 -14.33 28.16 -33.31
N GLY A 226 -13.38 27.51 -33.99
CA GLY A 226 -13.64 26.46 -34.98
C GLY A 226 -13.81 26.91 -36.45
N ASP A 227 -13.69 28.20 -36.77
CA ASP A 227 -13.70 28.70 -38.15
C ASP A 227 -12.36 28.43 -38.88
N GLN A 228 -12.41 28.32 -40.20
CA GLN A 228 -11.27 28.09 -41.11
C GLN A 228 -10.45 26.83 -40.82
N GLN A 229 -11.06 25.83 -40.18
CA GLN A 229 -10.42 24.53 -39.91
C GLN A 229 -10.15 23.72 -41.18
N ILE A 230 -9.19 22.79 -41.07
CA ILE A 230 -8.95 21.73 -42.04
C ILE A 230 -9.30 20.39 -41.37
N GLY A 231 -10.00 19.51 -42.09
CA GLY A 231 -10.38 18.18 -41.62
C GLY A 231 -10.42 17.16 -42.76
N LYS A 232 -10.85 15.94 -42.47
CA LYS A 232 -10.97 14.83 -43.43
C LYS A 232 -12.44 14.65 -43.86
N ASN A 233 -12.72 14.38 -45.14
CA ASN A 233 -14.10 14.12 -45.59
C ASN A 233 -14.73 12.95 -44.82
N ASN A 234 -16.03 13.04 -44.53
CA ASN A 234 -16.81 12.10 -43.71
C ASN A 234 -16.30 11.88 -42.26
N ARG A 235 -15.39 12.72 -41.74
CA ARG A 235 -14.90 12.69 -40.36
C ARG A 235 -15.21 14.01 -39.64
N PRO A 236 -15.32 14.02 -38.29
CA PRO A 236 -15.44 15.26 -37.52
C PRO A 236 -14.22 16.17 -37.72
N LEU A 237 -14.44 17.48 -37.63
CA LEU A 237 -13.37 18.46 -37.45
C LEU A 237 -12.60 18.20 -36.14
N PRO A 238 -11.29 18.52 -36.08
CA PRO A 238 -10.49 18.37 -34.87
C PRO A 238 -11.05 19.12 -33.67
N GLU A 239 -11.60 20.32 -33.89
CA GLU A 239 -12.21 21.17 -32.88
C GLU A 239 -13.70 21.42 -33.18
N PRO A 240 -14.58 21.48 -32.16
CA PRO A 240 -15.98 21.86 -32.35
C PRO A 240 -16.13 23.34 -32.76
N ILE A 241 -17.21 23.62 -33.49
CA ILE A 241 -17.64 24.99 -33.78
C ILE A 241 -18.21 25.61 -32.50
N LYS A 242 -17.78 26.82 -32.15
CA LYS A 242 -18.29 27.55 -30.99
C LYS A 242 -18.70 28.98 -31.36
N ALA A 243 -19.94 29.34 -31.01
CA ALA A 243 -20.47 30.70 -31.12
C ALA A 243 -20.87 31.21 -29.72
N ALA A 244 -20.65 32.49 -29.45
CA ALA A 244 -20.87 33.10 -28.15
C ALA A 244 -21.87 34.26 -28.21
N VAL A 245 -22.77 34.32 -27.22
CA VAL A 245 -23.67 35.45 -26.96
C VAL A 245 -23.19 36.16 -25.69
N LYS A 246 -22.90 37.46 -25.80
CA LYS A 246 -22.26 38.25 -24.74
C LYS A 246 -22.93 39.62 -24.51
N ASP A 247 -22.79 40.14 -23.29
CA ASP A 247 -23.22 41.49 -22.91
C ASP A 247 -22.21 42.58 -23.29
N GLU A 248 -22.47 43.84 -22.91
CA GLU A 248 -21.62 44.99 -23.29
C GLU A 248 -20.23 44.99 -22.60
N PHE A 249 -20.07 44.21 -21.52
CA PHE A 249 -18.81 44.03 -20.81
C PHE A 249 -18.08 42.74 -21.22
N GLY A 250 -18.68 41.93 -22.10
CA GLY A 250 -18.13 40.67 -22.58
C GLY A 250 -18.48 39.44 -21.73
N ASN A 251 -19.38 39.58 -20.74
CA ASN A 251 -19.85 38.43 -19.97
C ASN A 251 -20.70 37.51 -20.84
N GLY A 252 -20.57 36.20 -20.63
CA GLY A 252 -21.37 35.20 -21.32
C GLY A 252 -22.81 35.17 -20.84
N ILE A 253 -23.77 35.06 -21.76
CA ILE A 253 -25.20 34.98 -21.44
C ILE A 253 -25.69 33.56 -21.66
N ALA A 254 -26.03 32.86 -20.58
CA ALA A 254 -26.53 31.49 -20.61
C ALA A 254 -28.00 31.38 -21.06
N GLY A 255 -28.40 30.20 -21.55
CA GLY A 255 -29.79 29.88 -21.87
C GLY A 255 -30.31 30.42 -23.20
N ILE A 256 -29.44 31.01 -24.04
CA ILE A 256 -29.80 31.54 -25.36
C ILE A 256 -29.72 30.41 -26.41
N PRO A 257 -30.79 30.11 -27.15
CA PRO A 257 -30.74 29.13 -28.23
C PRO A 257 -29.86 29.59 -29.41
N VAL A 258 -29.06 28.68 -29.95
CA VAL A 258 -28.25 28.88 -31.15
C VAL A 258 -28.45 27.67 -32.08
N THR A 259 -29.00 27.90 -33.27
CA THR A 259 -29.13 26.86 -34.30
C THR A 259 -27.88 26.88 -35.18
N LEU A 260 -27.30 25.71 -35.43
CA LEU A 260 -26.16 25.45 -36.29
C LEU A 260 -26.63 24.64 -37.51
N ALA A 261 -26.40 25.16 -38.72
CA ALA A 261 -26.86 24.54 -39.96
C ALA A 261 -25.75 24.51 -41.01
N VAL A 262 -25.42 23.32 -41.54
CA VAL A 262 -24.53 23.18 -42.70
C VAL A 262 -25.23 23.80 -43.93
N THR A 263 -24.52 24.65 -44.66
CA THR A 263 -25.05 25.42 -45.79
C THR A 263 -24.48 25.02 -47.15
N ASP A 264 -23.23 24.56 -47.23
CA ASP A 264 -22.62 24.02 -48.46
C ASP A 264 -21.53 22.97 -48.14
N GLY A 265 -21.15 22.16 -49.13
CA GLY A 265 -20.21 21.04 -49.03
C GLY A 265 -20.80 19.77 -48.40
N GLY A 266 -21.80 19.91 -47.53
CA GLY A 266 -22.52 18.81 -46.90
C GLY A 266 -21.87 18.27 -45.62
N GLY A 267 -22.11 17.00 -45.31
CA GLY A 267 -21.77 16.44 -44.00
C GLY A 267 -22.90 16.66 -42.98
N SER A 268 -22.57 16.83 -41.70
CA SER A 268 -23.55 17.01 -40.62
C SER A 268 -22.98 17.75 -39.41
N ILE A 269 -23.84 18.35 -38.59
CA ILE A 269 -23.49 19.06 -37.35
C ILE A 269 -24.29 18.45 -36.19
N SER A 270 -23.64 18.23 -35.04
CA SER A 270 -24.28 17.65 -33.86
C SER A 270 -23.78 18.26 -32.54
N PRO A 271 -24.65 18.78 -31.67
CA PRO A 271 -26.08 19.04 -31.91
C PRO A 271 -26.28 20.14 -32.98
N ALA A 272 -27.39 20.06 -33.72
CA ALA A 272 -27.79 21.11 -34.66
C ALA A 272 -28.52 22.27 -33.97
N ASP A 273 -29.24 22.01 -32.88
CA ASP A 273 -29.78 23.04 -31.99
C ASP A 273 -29.06 22.98 -30.65
N SER A 274 -28.38 24.06 -30.29
CA SER A 274 -27.51 24.18 -29.12
C SER A 274 -28.00 25.35 -28.24
N VAL A 275 -27.55 25.41 -26.99
CA VAL A 275 -27.94 26.46 -26.03
C VAL A 275 -26.70 26.95 -25.32
N THR A 276 -26.58 28.26 -25.11
CA THR A 276 -25.39 28.84 -24.47
C THR A 276 -25.25 28.41 -23.02
N GLY A 277 -24.05 27.93 -22.66
CA GLY A 277 -23.66 27.63 -21.27
C GLY A 277 -23.38 28.89 -20.44
N GLU A 278 -22.88 28.71 -19.21
CA GLU A 278 -22.54 29.80 -18.28
C GLU A 278 -21.51 30.79 -18.87
N THR A 279 -20.62 30.32 -19.74
CA THR A 279 -19.65 31.11 -20.52
C THR A 279 -20.27 31.85 -21.71
N GLY A 280 -21.58 31.76 -21.92
CA GLY A 280 -22.27 32.34 -23.08
C GLY A 280 -22.01 31.62 -24.40
N THR A 281 -21.28 30.50 -24.40
CA THR A 281 -20.92 29.73 -25.60
C THR A 281 -21.90 28.59 -25.86
N ALA A 282 -22.35 28.46 -27.11
CA ALA A 282 -23.03 27.29 -27.65
C ALA A 282 -22.10 26.61 -28.67
N GLU A 283 -22.14 25.27 -28.74
CA GLU A 283 -21.19 24.49 -29.55
C GLU A 283 -21.81 23.29 -30.27
N GLY A 284 -21.09 22.78 -31.28
CA GLY A 284 -21.43 21.56 -32.02
C GLY A 284 -20.25 20.99 -32.82
N ILE A 285 -20.23 19.67 -32.97
CA ILE A 285 -19.20 18.90 -33.69
C ILE A 285 -19.62 18.76 -35.16
N TRP A 286 -18.84 19.33 -36.07
CA TRP A 286 -19.11 19.31 -37.52
C TRP A 286 -18.38 18.14 -38.18
N THR A 287 -19.14 17.18 -38.70
CA THR A 287 -18.65 16.14 -39.62
C THR A 287 -18.60 16.70 -41.04
N MET A 288 -17.42 16.67 -41.64
CA MET A 288 -17.16 17.26 -42.95
C MET A 288 -17.83 16.50 -44.10
N GLY A 289 -18.32 17.23 -45.10
CA GLY A 289 -18.90 16.68 -46.31
C GLY A 289 -17.86 16.36 -47.38
N ILE A 290 -18.05 16.88 -48.59
CA ILE A 290 -17.17 16.64 -49.74
C ILE A 290 -15.80 17.30 -49.57
N VAL A 291 -14.79 16.74 -50.25
CA VAL A 291 -13.44 17.32 -50.36
C VAL A 291 -13.51 18.72 -50.99
N GLY A 292 -12.83 19.69 -50.37
CA GLY A 292 -12.91 21.11 -50.69
C GLY A 292 -13.56 21.94 -49.57
N THR A 293 -13.94 23.18 -49.89
CA THR A 293 -14.58 24.09 -48.92
C THR A 293 -16.00 23.64 -48.60
N ASN A 294 -16.32 23.61 -47.31
CA ASN A 294 -17.65 23.38 -46.74
C ASN A 294 -18.02 24.63 -45.92
N THR A 295 -19.31 24.94 -45.77
CA THR A 295 -19.80 26.09 -44.99
C THR A 295 -20.93 25.72 -44.05
N LEU A 296 -21.05 26.46 -42.95
CA LEU A 296 -22.05 26.30 -41.90
C LEU A 296 -22.46 27.68 -41.37
N THR A 297 -23.71 27.87 -40.97
CA THR A 297 -24.18 29.08 -40.28
C THR A 297 -24.56 28.80 -38.85
N ALA A 298 -24.17 29.69 -37.92
CA ALA A 298 -24.74 29.76 -36.58
C ALA A 298 -25.71 30.96 -36.48
N SER A 299 -26.91 30.72 -35.96
CA SER A 299 -28.02 31.66 -35.94
C SER A 299 -28.60 31.82 -34.53
N THR A 300 -28.88 33.05 -34.11
CA THR A 300 -29.64 33.32 -32.87
C THR A 300 -30.49 34.58 -32.99
N ALA A 301 -31.53 34.69 -32.15
CA ALA A 301 -32.54 35.73 -32.28
C ALA A 301 -31.99 37.14 -31.98
N GLY A 302 -32.20 38.07 -32.91
CA GLY A 302 -31.82 39.49 -32.76
C GLY A 302 -30.44 39.85 -33.34
N PHE A 303 -29.66 38.88 -33.81
CA PHE A 303 -28.33 39.09 -34.38
C PHE A 303 -28.24 38.60 -35.84
N PRO A 304 -27.28 39.09 -36.65
CA PRO A 304 -26.94 38.50 -37.94
C PRO A 304 -26.32 37.11 -37.77
N ASP A 305 -26.52 36.24 -38.77
CA ASP A 305 -25.94 34.90 -38.79
C ASP A 305 -24.40 34.93 -38.93
N LEU A 306 -23.73 33.95 -38.32
CA LEU A 306 -22.29 33.76 -38.38
C LEU A 306 -21.94 32.61 -39.34
N GLU A 307 -21.38 32.94 -40.51
CA GLU A 307 -20.89 31.96 -41.49
C GLU A 307 -19.52 31.39 -41.07
N PHE A 308 -19.48 30.13 -40.69
CA PHE A 308 -18.26 29.34 -40.49
C PHE A 308 -17.86 28.62 -41.78
N THR A 309 -16.56 28.47 -41.97
CA THR A 309 -15.93 27.84 -43.14
C THR A 309 -14.98 26.75 -42.69
N ALA A 310 -14.85 25.67 -43.46
CA ALA A 310 -13.85 24.63 -43.23
C ALA A 310 -13.45 23.95 -44.55
N THR A 311 -12.26 23.36 -44.61
CA THR A 311 -11.76 22.63 -45.78
C THR A 311 -11.64 21.14 -45.46
N ALA A 312 -12.30 20.30 -46.26
CA ALA A 312 -12.09 18.86 -46.20
C ALA A 312 -10.99 18.44 -47.17
N GLU A 313 -10.00 17.72 -46.68
CA GLU A 313 -9.02 16.99 -47.49
C GLU A 313 -9.52 15.56 -47.76
N LEU A 314 -8.96 14.92 -48.79
CA LEU A 314 -9.30 13.55 -49.15
C LEU A 314 -8.79 12.57 -48.11
N TYR A 315 -9.68 11.75 -47.60
CA TYR A 315 -9.37 10.58 -46.78
C TYR A 315 -9.95 9.33 -47.42
N VAL A 316 -9.10 8.31 -47.50
CA VAL A 316 -9.42 6.95 -47.96
C VAL A 316 -9.16 6.05 -46.77
N ALA A 317 -10.16 5.25 -46.38
CA ALA A 317 -10.02 4.28 -45.31
C ALA A 317 -9.13 3.12 -45.79
N LYS A 318 -8.26 2.61 -44.91
CA LYS A 318 -7.28 1.54 -45.20
C LYS A 318 -6.99 0.70 -43.95
N ALA A 319 -6.40 -0.48 -44.17
CA ALA A 319 -5.79 -1.27 -43.10
C ALA A 319 -4.49 -0.60 -42.57
N ASP A 320 -3.96 -1.15 -41.47
CA ASP A 320 -2.65 -0.80 -40.89
C ASP A 320 -2.11 -1.99 -40.07
N LEU A 321 -1.39 -2.91 -40.71
CA LEU A 321 -1.02 -4.22 -40.18
C LEU A 321 0.28 -4.22 -39.36
N THR A 322 0.11 -4.05 -38.06
CA THR A 322 1.21 -4.00 -37.07
C THR A 322 1.48 -5.36 -36.39
N VAL A 323 2.75 -5.71 -36.14
CA VAL A 323 3.10 -6.79 -35.20
C VAL A 323 3.15 -6.23 -33.77
N THR A 324 2.06 -6.36 -33.02
CA THR A 324 1.91 -5.76 -31.69
C THR A 324 2.68 -6.50 -30.59
N SER A 325 3.01 -7.78 -30.79
CA SER A 325 3.94 -8.50 -29.91
C SER A 325 4.65 -9.65 -30.62
N MET A 326 5.87 -9.97 -30.18
CA MET A 326 6.67 -11.09 -30.67
C MET A 326 7.45 -11.72 -29.51
N THR A 327 7.34 -13.04 -29.36
CA THR A 327 8.08 -13.83 -28.38
C THR A 327 8.90 -14.92 -29.06
N VAL A 328 9.98 -15.35 -28.38
CA VAL A 328 10.76 -16.53 -28.74
C VAL A 328 10.88 -17.36 -27.47
N SER A 329 10.48 -18.63 -27.54
CA SER A 329 10.34 -19.54 -26.38
C SER A 329 11.03 -20.89 -26.65
N PRO A 330 11.74 -21.49 -25.67
CA PRO A 330 12.06 -20.93 -24.36
C PRO A 330 13.06 -19.76 -24.44
N ALA A 331 12.96 -18.81 -23.50
CA ALA A 331 13.71 -17.55 -23.57
C ALA A 331 15.23 -17.69 -23.35
N ASN A 332 15.67 -18.71 -22.61
CA ASN A 332 17.08 -18.96 -22.24
C ASN A 332 17.64 -20.24 -22.89
N ALA A 333 17.19 -20.52 -24.11
CA ALA A 333 17.42 -21.78 -24.80
C ALA A 333 18.90 -22.15 -24.96
N THR A 334 19.18 -23.44 -24.86
CA THR A 334 20.45 -24.04 -25.31
C THR A 334 20.30 -24.61 -26.72
N ALA A 335 21.42 -24.98 -27.35
CA ALA A 335 21.45 -25.61 -28.69
C ALA A 335 20.74 -26.99 -28.80
N PHE A 336 20.06 -27.44 -27.75
CA PHE A 336 19.38 -28.74 -27.66
C PHE A 336 17.86 -28.60 -27.41
N GLN A 337 17.33 -27.36 -27.37
CA GLN A 337 15.90 -27.09 -27.21
C GLN A 337 15.28 -26.61 -28.52
N ASP A 338 14.10 -27.13 -28.84
CA ASP A 338 13.32 -26.68 -29.98
C ASP A 338 12.67 -25.32 -29.67
N LEU A 339 12.88 -24.35 -30.56
CA LEU A 339 12.37 -22.99 -30.43
C LEU A 339 11.01 -22.82 -31.11
N THR A 340 10.12 -22.07 -30.47
CA THR A 340 8.90 -21.53 -31.09
C THR A 340 8.92 -20.01 -31.05
N VAL A 341 8.59 -19.39 -32.19
CA VAL A 341 8.33 -17.95 -32.30
C VAL A 341 6.83 -17.75 -32.36
N THR A 342 6.28 -16.89 -31.51
CA THR A 342 4.85 -16.53 -31.52
C THR A 342 4.73 -15.03 -31.70
N ALA A 343 3.82 -14.60 -32.58
CA ALA A 343 3.58 -13.19 -32.86
C ALA A 343 2.08 -12.87 -32.92
N THR A 344 1.71 -11.70 -32.42
CA THR A 344 0.36 -11.15 -32.50
C THR A 344 0.36 -10.04 -33.54
N ILE A 345 -0.63 -10.09 -34.45
CA ILE A 345 -0.81 -9.19 -35.58
C ILE A 345 -2.13 -8.45 -35.35
N THR A 346 -2.12 -7.14 -35.51
CA THR A 346 -3.27 -6.27 -35.27
C THR A 346 -3.47 -5.32 -36.43
N ASN A 347 -4.69 -5.27 -36.98
CA ASN A 347 -5.09 -4.26 -37.95
C ASN A 347 -5.52 -2.99 -37.18
N SER A 348 -4.60 -2.04 -37.08
CA SER A 348 -4.82 -0.73 -36.43
C SER A 348 -5.58 0.26 -37.31
N GLY A 349 -5.91 -0.13 -38.55
CA GLY A 349 -6.58 0.70 -39.55
C GLY A 349 -8.09 0.83 -39.34
N ASP A 350 -8.71 1.72 -40.12
CA ASP A 350 -10.16 1.97 -40.12
C ASP A 350 -10.91 1.21 -41.22
N PHE A 351 -10.27 0.16 -41.77
CA PHE A 351 -10.81 -0.69 -42.84
C PHE A 351 -10.33 -2.14 -42.68
N THR A 352 -11.16 -3.10 -43.09
CA THR A 352 -10.76 -4.51 -43.22
C THR A 352 -9.64 -4.67 -44.26
N THR A 353 -8.77 -5.68 -44.12
CA THR A 353 -7.79 -6.02 -45.16
C THR A 353 -8.44 -6.45 -46.48
N GLY A 354 -9.70 -6.87 -46.47
CA GLY A 354 -10.48 -7.28 -47.64
C GLY A 354 -10.04 -8.58 -48.32
N SER A 355 -8.85 -9.07 -48.00
CA SER A 355 -8.29 -10.37 -48.38
C SER A 355 -7.37 -10.93 -47.30
N ALA A 356 -7.04 -12.21 -47.47
CA ALA A 356 -5.94 -12.84 -46.76
C ALA A 356 -4.58 -12.25 -47.19
N PHE A 357 -3.58 -12.33 -46.31
CA PHE A 357 -2.20 -11.85 -46.52
C PHE A 357 -1.19 -12.84 -45.96
N ASP A 358 0.03 -12.85 -46.50
CA ASP A 358 1.11 -13.72 -46.03
C ASP A 358 1.92 -13.08 -44.89
N VAL A 359 2.51 -13.93 -44.04
CA VAL A 359 3.37 -13.53 -42.92
C VAL A 359 4.56 -14.47 -42.83
N GLN A 360 5.76 -13.90 -42.88
CA GLN A 360 7.02 -14.64 -42.92
C GLN A 360 7.76 -14.57 -41.59
N LEU A 361 8.49 -15.64 -41.27
CA LEU A 361 9.56 -15.63 -40.28
C LEU A 361 10.91 -15.67 -41.00
N LEU A 362 11.76 -14.71 -40.67
CA LEU A 362 13.16 -14.67 -41.05
C LEU A 362 14.02 -15.00 -39.81
N LEU A 363 14.98 -15.90 -39.99
CA LEU A 363 16.05 -16.21 -39.04
C LEU A 363 17.37 -15.74 -39.67
N ASP A 364 18.09 -14.87 -38.99
CA ASP A 364 19.36 -14.27 -39.45
C ASP A 364 19.28 -13.67 -40.86
N ASN A 365 18.14 -13.05 -41.17
CA ASN A 365 17.76 -12.47 -42.47
C ASN A 365 17.48 -13.51 -43.59
N ILE A 366 17.31 -14.79 -43.25
CA ILE A 366 16.91 -15.86 -44.17
C ILE A 366 15.49 -16.30 -43.83
N GLN A 367 14.58 -16.31 -44.80
CA GLN A 367 13.22 -16.81 -44.60
C GLN A 367 13.24 -18.31 -44.21
N THR A 368 12.69 -18.64 -43.05
CA THR A 368 12.57 -20.01 -42.52
C THR A 368 11.12 -20.47 -42.34
N GLY A 369 10.17 -19.53 -42.24
CA GLY A 369 8.74 -19.81 -42.14
C GLY A 369 7.90 -18.90 -43.04
N ASN A 370 6.72 -19.40 -43.42
CA ASN A 370 5.63 -18.62 -44.01
C ASN A 370 4.29 -19.18 -43.52
N THR A 371 3.31 -18.31 -43.31
CA THR A 371 1.91 -18.68 -43.06
C THR A 371 1.00 -17.63 -43.67
N THR A 372 -0.20 -18.01 -44.09
CA THR A 372 -1.21 -17.07 -44.59
C THR A 372 -2.22 -16.78 -43.48
N VAL A 373 -2.48 -15.50 -43.23
CA VAL A 373 -3.51 -15.02 -42.31
C VAL A 373 -4.77 -14.68 -43.11
N SER A 374 -5.94 -15.03 -42.58
CA SER A 374 -7.23 -14.70 -43.21
C SER A 374 -7.53 -13.19 -43.16
N GLU A 375 -8.56 -12.75 -43.89
CA GLU A 375 -9.05 -11.36 -43.79
C GLU A 375 -9.20 -10.91 -42.33
N LEU A 376 -8.65 -9.73 -42.02
CA LEU A 376 -8.60 -9.17 -40.66
C LEU A 376 -9.37 -7.83 -40.65
N ALA A 377 -10.47 -7.80 -39.90
CA ALA A 377 -11.34 -6.63 -39.77
C ALA A 377 -10.62 -5.44 -39.11
N ASP A 378 -11.23 -4.25 -39.19
CA ASP A 378 -10.76 -3.05 -38.48
C ASP A 378 -10.69 -3.29 -36.95
N SER A 379 -9.62 -2.82 -36.32
CA SER A 379 -9.33 -3.04 -34.89
C SER A 379 -9.26 -4.50 -34.42
N ALA A 380 -9.16 -5.48 -35.33
CA ALA A 380 -9.06 -6.90 -35.00
C ALA A 380 -7.60 -7.36 -34.86
N GLU A 381 -7.39 -8.39 -34.04
CA GLU A 381 -6.09 -9.05 -33.86
C GLU A 381 -6.15 -10.56 -34.05
N THR A 382 -4.99 -11.17 -34.32
CA THR A 382 -4.81 -12.61 -34.46
C THR A 382 -3.40 -13.03 -34.07
N GLN A 383 -3.23 -14.29 -33.66
CA GLN A 383 -1.93 -14.82 -33.20
C GLN A 383 -1.47 -15.98 -34.08
N ILE A 384 -0.19 -15.95 -34.45
CA ILE A 384 0.48 -16.99 -35.24
C ILE A 384 1.70 -17.53 -34.51
N SER A 385 2.07 -18.78 -34.80
CA SER A 385 3.25 -19.44 -34.23
C SER A 385 4.03 -20.23 -35.29
N PHE A 386 5.35 -20.10 -35.25
CA PHE A 386 6.30 -20.84 -36.08
C PHE A 386 7.19 -21.72 -35.20
N ASN A 387 7.24 -23.02 -35.48
CA ASN A 387 8.25 -23.91 -34.89
C ASN A 387 9.55 -23.79 -35.70
N VAL A 388 10.64 -23.38 -35.05
CA VAL A 388 11.97 -23.18 -35.64
C VAL A 388 12.90 -24.38 -35.38
N GLY A 389 12.61 -25.17 -34.34
CA GLY A 389 13.44 -26.28 -33.90
C GLY A 389 14.74 -25.85 -33.21
N ARG A 390 15.67 -26.79 -33.03
CA ARG A 390 16.98 -26.57 -32.39
C ARG A 390 17.91 -25.72 -33.29
N LEU A 391 18.59 -24.74 -32.70
CA LEU A 391 19.61 -23.90 -33.35
C LEU A 391 21.02 -24.15 -32.81
N ALA A 392 22.03 -23.66 -33.51
CA ALA A 392 23.41 -23.64 -33.00
C ALA A 392 23.55 -22.65 -31.83
N SER A 393 24.63 -22.75 -31.05
CA SER A 393 24.93 -21.77 -30.01
C SER A 393 25.54 -20.50 -30.61
N GLY A 394 25.06 -19.34 -30.15
CA GLY A 394 25.43 -18.03 -30.68
C GLY A 394 24.26 -17.02 -30.63
N PRO A 395 24.50 -15.77 -31.06
CA PRO A 395 23.44 -14.78 -31.23
C PRO A 395 22.62 -15.08 -32.49
N HIS A 396 21.30 -15.23 -32.34
CA HIS A 396 20.37 -15.37 -33.46
C HIS A 396 19.37 -14.21 -33.52
N THR A 397 19.04 -13.78 -34.73
CA THR A 397 18.11 -12.68 -35.02
C THR A 397 16.83 -13.24 -35.63
N PHE A 398 15.69 -13.02 -34.97
CA PHE A 398 14.38 -13.44 -35.46
C PHE A 398 13.62 -12.20 -35.92
N GLN A 399 12.99 -12.22 -37.10
CA GLN A 399 12.15 -11.14 -37.58
C GLN A 399 10.85 -11.70 -38.16
N VAL A 400 9.71 -11.16 -37.73
CA VAL A 400 8.41 -11.42 -38.36
C VAL A 400 8.11 -10.27 -39.31
N VAL A 401 7.68 -10.59 -40.53
CA VAL A 401 7.30 -9.65 -41.59
C VAL A 401 5.89 -9.99 -42.05
N ILE A 402 4.94 -9.08 -41.80
CA ILE A 402 3.58 -9.10 -42.36
C ILE A 402 3.64 -8.56 -43.79
N ASP A 403 2.75 -9.06 -44.65
CA ASP A 403 2.58 -8.68 -46.05
C ASP A 403 3.90 -8.33 -46.79
N PRO A 404 4.80 -9.31 -46.91
CA PRO A 404 6.10 -9.13 -47.58
C PRO A 404 5.99 -8.88 -49.09
N ASN A 405 4.77 -8.92 -49.65
CA ASN A 405 4.48 -8.68 -51.06
C ASN A 405 3.91 -7.27 -51.33
N ASN A 406 3.38 -6.58 -50.30
CA ASN A 406 2.51 -5.41 -50.43
C ASN A 406 1.21 -5.74 -51.20
N ASP A 407 0.59 -6.89 -50.89
CA ASP A 407 -0.69 -7.33 -51.45
C ASP A 407 -1.90 -6.57 -50.86
N ILE A 408 -1.76 -6.00 -49.66
CA ILE A 408 -2.69 -5.08 -48.99
C ILE A 408 -2.24 -3.63 -49.27
N ASP A 409 -3.18 -2.68 -49.29
CA ASP A 409 -2.91 -1.24 -49.46
C ASP A 409 -3.07 -0.54 -48.10
N GLU A 410 -1.96 -0.09 -47.49
CA GLU A 410 -1.91 0.21 -46.05
C GLU A 410 -1.75 1.71 -45.72
N HIS A 411 -2.00 2.09 -44.47
CA HIS A 411 -1.70 3.44 -43.99
C HIS A 411 -0.18 3.70 -43.87
N ASP A 412 0.59 2.74 -43.35
CA ASP A 412 2.03 2.85 -43.14
C ASP A 412 2.77 1.52 -43.36
N GLU A 413 3.06 1.23 -44.64
CA GLU A 413 3.84 0.10 -45.16
C GLU A 413 5.23 -0.11 -44.48
N ALA A 414 5.69 0.81 -43.64
CA ALA A 414 6.95 0.72 -42.92
C ALA A 414 6.85 0.01 -41.56
N ASN A 415 5.64 -0.22 -41.02
CA ASN A 415 5.44 -0.79 -39.69
C ASN A 415 5.25 -2.33 -39.66
N ASN A 416 5.09 -2.94 -40.84
CA ASN A 416 4.80 -4.35 -41.09
C ASN A 416 5.85 -5.38 -40.56
N SER A 417 6.91 -4.98 -39.86
CA SER A 417 7.89 -5.95 -39.33
C SER A 417 8.47 -5.61 -37.96
N VAL A 418 8.74 -6.65 -37.17
CA VAL A 418 9.40 -6.56 -35.87
C VAL A 418 10.53 -7.58 -35.76
N GLY A 419 11.66 -7.17 -35.16
CA GLY A 419 12.82 -8.01 -34.93
C GLY A 419 13.13 -8.20 -33.45
N ARG A 420 13.55 -9.41 -33.07
CA ARG A 420 13.99 -9.77 -31.71
C ARG A 420 15.25 -10.63 -31.77
N ASN A 421 16.29 -10.22 -31.05
CA ASN A 421 17.48 -11.02 -30.84
C ASN A 421 17.22 -12.02 -29.71
N ALA A 422 17.66 -13.27 -29.87
CA ALA A 422 17.74 -14.25 -28.78
C ALA A 422 19.09 -14.99 -28.84
N PRO A 423 19.91 -14.95 -27.76
CA PRO A 423 21.14 -15.71 -27.69
C PRO A 423 20.85 -17.17 -27.32
N ILE A 424 21.41 -18.10 -28.08
CA ILE A 424 21.33 -19.55 -27.82
C ILE A 424 22.59 -19.98 -27.09
N ALA A 425 22.41 -20.48 -25.86
CA ALA A 425 23.52 -20.84 -24.98
C ALA A 425 24.28 -22.07 -25.48
N ALA A 426 25.62 -22.02 -25.37
CA ALA A 426 26.48 -23.16 -25.60
C ALA A 426 26.35 -24.16 -24.45
N ALA A 427 26.05 -25.41 -24.78
CA ALA A 427 25.99 -26.54 -23.85
C ALA A 427 26.68 -27.76 -24.50
N THR A 428 27.11 -28.70 -23.67
CA THR A 428 27.74 -29.96 -24.11
C THR A 428 26.78 -31.13 -23.92
N GLU A 429 26.68 -32.05 -24.88
CA GLU A 429 25.90 -33.27 -24.70
C GLU A 429 26.58 -34.20 -23.66
N LEU A 430 25.86 -34.56 -22.61
CA LEU A 430 26.25 -35.59 -21.65
C LEU A 430 25.49 -36.87 -21.99
N VAL A 431 26.21 -37.89 -22.47
CA VAL A 431 25.61 -39.20 -22.78
C VAL A 431 25.68 -40.10 -21.54
N ALA A 432 24.55 -40.69 -21.15
CA ALA A 432 24.49 -41.59 -20.00
C ALA A 432 25.52 -42.74 -20.10
N GLY A 433 26.19 -43.05 -18.99
CA GLY A 433 27.29 -44.00 -18.90
C GLY A 433 28.61 -43.56 -19.57
N THR A 434 28.70 -42.31 -20.07
CA THR A 434 29.91 -41.74 -20.71
C THR A 434 30.42 -40.54 -19.92
N PRO A 435 31.40 -40.69 -19.02
CA PRO A 435 31.75 -39.63 -18.07
C PRO A 435 32.58 -38.51 -18.73
N ALA A 436 32.19 -37.26 -18.49
CA ALA A 436 32.92 -36.07 -18.91
C ALA A 436 34.05 -35.77 -17.90
N ARG A 437 35.31 -36.03 -18.29
CA ARG A 437 36.48 -36.05 -17.38
C ARG A 437 37.39 -34.83 -17.53
N ASN A 438 38.13 -34.54 -16.45
CA ASN A 438 39.11 -33.45 -16.33
C ASN A 438 38.51 -32.04 -16.38
N LEU A 439 37.24 -31.90 -16.01
CA LEU A 439 36.56 -30.62 -15.93
C LEU A 439 37.26 -29.72 -14.90
N SER A 440 37.49 -28.47 -15.30
CA SER A 440 38.23 -27.47 -14.51
C SER A 440 37.76 -26.07 -14.92
N LEU A 441 37.44 -25.19 -13.97
CA LEU A 441 37.06 -23.79 -14.23
C LEU A 441 37.71 -22.84 -13.21
N PRO A 442 37.96 -21.56 -13.57
CA PRO A 442 38.14 -20.47 -12.60
C PRO A 442 36.90 -20.26 -11.73
N ASP A 443 37.05 -19.52 -10.64
CA ASP A 443 35.96 -19.07 -9.78
C ASP A 443 34.89 -18.22 -10.53
N SER A 444 33.64 -18.33 -10.08
CA SER A 444 32.46 -17.64 -10.64
C SER A 444 32.17 -17.91 -12.12
N MET A 445 32.63 -19.05 -12.66
CA MET A 445 32.41 -19.48 -14.05
C MET A 445 31.44 -20.67 -14.14
N GLU A 446 30.76 -20.78 -15.28
CA GLU A 446 29.72 -21.79 -15.54
C GLU A 446 30.08 -22.72 -16.71
N LEU A 447 29.63 -23.98 -16.61
CA LEU A 447 29.53 -24.91 -17.74
C LEU A 447 28.13 -25.52 -17.82
N LEU A 448 27.56 -25.50 -19.02
CA LEU A 448 26.27 -26.12 -19.32
C LEU A 448 26.47 -27.47 -20.01
N PHE A 449 25.74 -28.48 -19.53
CA PHE A 449 25.58 -29.78 -20.15
C PHE A 449 24.10 -30.07 -20.34
N ASN A 450 23.76 -30.89 -21.33
CA ASN A 450 22.40 -31.37 -21.56
C ASN A 450 22.39 -32.89 -21.69
N LEU A 451 21.39 -33.53 -21.11
CA LEU A 451 21.12 -34.97 -21.23
C LEU A 451 19.69 -35.16 -21.77
N GLU A 452 19.52 -35.91 -22.85
CA GLU A 452 18.19 -36.26 -23.37
C GLU A 452 17.80 -37.67 -22.88
N LEU A 453 16.81 -37.75 -21.97
CA LEU A 453 16.30 -38.99 -21.40
C LEU A 453 15.15 -39.53 -22.28
N PRO A 454 15.28 -40.72 -22.90
CA PRO A 454 14.33 -41.18 -23.93
C PRO A 454 13.04 -41.82 -23.38
N SER A 455 13.01 -42.19 -22.09
CA SER A 455 11.91 -42.89 -21.41
C SER A 455 12.07 -42.75 -19.91
N SER A 456 10.96 -42.80 -19.15
CA SER A 456 11.03 -42.68 -17.69
C SER A 456 11.91 -43.78 -17.08
N SER A 457 12.83 -43.36 -16.20
CA SER A 457 13.82 -44.22 -15.56
C SER A 457 14.44 -43.49 -14.37
N ASN A 458 15.05 -44.22 -13.44
CA ASN A 458 15.89 -43.58 -12.42
C ASN A 458 17.09 -42.92 -13.09
N LEU A 459 17.44 -41.72 -12.63
CA LEU A 459 18.52 -40.90 -13.18
C LEU A 459 19.36 -40.33 -12.04
N VAL A 460 20.65 -40.65 -12.02
CA VAL A 460 21.63 -40.03 -11.11
C VAL A 460 22.62 -39.24 -11.95
N ILE A 461 22.74 -37.95 -11.68
CA ILE A 461 23.76 -37.08 -12.27
C ILE A 461 24.68 -36.65 -11.13
N SER A 462 25.98 -36.97 -11.22
CA SER A 462 26.92 -36.73 -10.12
C SER A 462 28.28 -36.25 -10.59
N THR A 463 28.97 -35.53 -9.70
CA THR A 463 30.36 -35.12 -9.88
C THR A 463 31.27 -35.82 -8.89
N SER A 464 32.50 -36.15 -9.31
CA SER A 464 33.43 -36.89 -8.48
C SER A 464 34.91 -36.65 -8.81
N GLY A 465 35.75 -36.83 -7.80
CA GLY A 465 37.19 -36.61 -7.88
C GLY A 465 37.57 -35.14 -8.03
N GLY A 466 38.81 -34.90 -8.47
CA GLY A 466 39.33 -33.54 -8.60
C GLY A 466 39.59 -32.84 -7.26
N SER A 467 39.50 -31.52 -7.26
CA SER A 467 39.69 -30.65 -6.09
C SER A 467 39.11 -29.26 -6.34
N GLY A 468 38.62 -28.60 -5.30
CA GLY A 468 37.97 -27.27 -5.36
C GLY A 468 36.51 -27.35 -4.94
N ASP A 469 35.76 -26.28 -5.17
CA ASP A 469 34.36 -26.14 -4.75
C ASP A 469 33.47 -25.91 -6.00
N LEU A 470 32.64 -26.91 -6.32
CA LEU A 470 31.79 -26.94 -7.50
C LEU A 470 30.37 -27.29 -7.07
N ASP A 471 29.41 -26.48 -7.50
CA ASP A 471 27.98 -26.72 -7.30
C ASP A 471 27.36 -27.34 -8.57
N LEU A 472 26.44 -28.28 -8.38
CA LEU A 472 25.70 -28.99 -9.43
C LEU A 472 24.22 -28.62 -9.35
N TYR A 473 23.68 -28.09 -10.44
CA TYR A 473 22.27 -27.74 -10.58
C TYR A 473 21.65 -28.53 -11.74
N VAL A 474 20.48 -29.14 -11.53
CA VAL A 474 19.78 -29.90 -12.59
C VAL A 474 18.28 -29.56 -12.65
N HIS A 475 17.76 -29.33 -13.86
CA HIS A 475 16.34 -29.00 -14.11
C HIS A 475 15.86 -29.63 -15.44
N HIS A 476 14.61 -30.09 -15.51
CA HIS A 476 14.03 -30.79 -16.67
C HIS A 476 13.15 -29.88 -17.53
N GLY A 477 13.15 -30.09 -18.85
CA GLY A 477 12.24 -29.41 -19.78
C GLY A 477 12.72 -28.02 -20.22
N ALA A 478 12.08 -26.97 -19.68
CA ALA A 478 12.48 -25.58 -19.95
C ALA A 478 13.73 -25.24 -19.14
N ARG A 479 14.68 -24.50 -19.73
CA ARG A 479 15.88 -24.10 -18.98
C ARG A 479 15.57 -22.85 -18.15
N PRO A 480 15.79 -22.87 -16.82
CA PRO A 480 15.57 -21.68 -15.99
C PRO A 480 16.52 -20.52 -16.32
N ALA A 481 16.14 -19.32 -15.89
CA ALA A 481 16.93 -18.11 -16.12
C ALA A 481 18.10 -17.99 -15.13
N HIS A 482 17.85 -18.35 -13.87
CA HIS A 482 18.82 -18.28 -12.78
C HIS A 482 19.09 -19.68 -12.23
N ARG A 483 20.31 -19.92 -11.73
CA ARG A 483 20.68 -21.21 -11.11
C ARG A 483 19.77 -21.57 -9.93
N ASP A 484 19.29 -20.55 -9.20
CA ASP A 484 18.51 -20.68 -7.98
C ASP A 484 17.07 -21.18 -8.24
N ASP A 485 16.67 -21.26 -9.52
CA ASP A 485 15.41 -21.81 -10.04
C ASP A 485 15.53 -23.30 -10.47
N TYR A 486 16.73 -23.90 -10.44
CA TYR A 486 16.92 -25.30 -10.86
C TYR A 486 16.33 -26.26 -9.81
N LYS A 487 15.72 -27.40 -10.22
CA LYS A 487 14.97 -28.27 -9.30
C LYS A 487 15.90 -28.95 -8.28
N CYS A 488 16.94 -29.62 -8.77
CA CYS A 488 18.01 -30.11 -7.90
C CYS A 488 19.12 -29.06 -7.79
N GLN A 489 19.57 -28.81 -6.56
CA GLN A 489 20.67 -27.90 -6.22
C GLN A 489 21.56 -28.60 -5.19
N SER A 490 22.66 -29.18 -5.65
CA SER A 490 23.66 -29.87 -4.82
C SER A 490 24.89 -28.97 -4.70
N GLY A 491 25.25 -28.62 -3.46
CA GLY A 491 26.38 -27.74 -3.18
C GLY A 491 27.02 -27.94 -1.81
N SER A 492 27.78 -29.02 -1.65
CA SER A 492 28.71 -29.24 -0.53
C SER A 492 29.97 -28.34 -0.67
N PRO A 493 30.87 -28.25 0.32
CA PRO A 493 32.10 -27.45 0.21
C PRO A 493 33.23 -28.16 -0.58
N ILE A 494 32.91 -29.15 -1.41
CA ILE A 494 33.85 -29.95 -2.22
C ILE A 494 33.23 -30.25 -3.59
N SER A 495 34.04 -30.61 -4.59
CA SER A 495 33.57 -30.91 -5.96
C SER A 495 32.91 -32.30 -6.12
N SER A 496 32.05 -32.72 -5.19
CA SER A 496 31.52 -34.09 -5.11
C SER A 496 30.00 -34.11 -4.87
N GLU A 497 29.26 -33.68 -5.88
CA GLU A 497 27.82 -33.40 -5.82
C GLU A 497 26.98 -34.50 -6.47
N SER A 498 25.68 -34.58 -6.13
CA SER A 498 24.75 -35.54 -6.75
C SER A 498 23.34 -34.98 -6.88
N CYS A 499 22.68 -35.30 -7.98
CA CYS A 499 21.27 -35.06 -8.24
C CYS A 499 20.61 -36.35 -8.68
N THR A 500 19.78 -36.90 -7.79
CA THR A 500 19.01 -38.14 -8.03
C THR A 500 17.57 -37.79 -8.39
N PHE A 501 17.03 -38.48 -9.38
CA PHE A 501 15.63 -38.39 -9.80
C PHE A 501 15.06 -39.80 -9.94
N ASN A 502 14.18 -40.20 -9.02
CA ASN A 502 13.47 -41.48 -9.11
C ASN A 502 12.36 -41.38 -10.16
N ALA A 503 12.24 -42.39 -11.03
CA ALA A 503 11.30 -42.43 -12.17
C ALA A 503 11.32 -41.19 -13.11
N ALA A 504 12.45 -40.47 -13.16
CA ALA A 504 12.69 -39.24 -13.89
C ALA A 504 12.01 -39.18 -15.27
N GLU A 505 11.32 -38.07 -15.57
CA GLU A 505 10.51 -37.93 -16.79
C GLU A 505 11.33 -37.89 -18.09
N PRO A 506 10.81 -38.41 -19.22
CA PRO A 506 11.45 -38.27 -20.52
C PRO A 506 11.61 -36.80 -20.91
N GLY A 507 12.69 -36.44 -21.61
CA GLY A 507 12.95 -35.09 -22.09
C GLY A 507 14.39 -34.62 -21.86
N VAL A 508 14.63 -33.31 -22.03
CA VAL A 508 15.96 -32.72 -21.86
C VAL A 508 16.16 -32.25 -20.42
N TYR A 509 17.23 -32.73 -19.79
CA TYR A 509 17.74 -32.25 -18.50
C TYR A 509 18.87 -31.25 -18.75
N HIS A 510 18.69 -30.03 -18.25
CA HIS A 510 19.69 -28.97 -18.22
C HIS A 510 20.53 -29.14 -16.97
N ILE A 511 21.83 -29.31 -17.16
CA ILE A 511 22.82 -29.54 -16.11
C ILE A 511 23.75 -28.33 -16.11
N LEU A 512 23.83 -27.61 -14.99
CA LEU A 512 24.70 -26.47 -14.80
C LEU A 512 25.73 -26.82 -13.73
N LEU A 513 27.01 -26.69 -14.08
CA LEU A 513 28.14 -26.71 -13.15
C LEU A 513 28.56 -25.28 -12.88
N PHE A 514 28.54 -24.86 -11.61
CA PHE A 514 29.03 -23.54 -11.17
C PHE A 514 30.31 -23.71 -10.36
N ALA A 515 31.36 -22.97 -10.73
CA ALA A 515 32.60 -22.91 -9.96
C ALA A 515 32.44 -21.91 -8.81
N TRP A 516 32.16 -22.38 -7.60
CA TRP A 516 32.00 -21.51 -6.44
C TRP A 516 33.35 -20.92 -6.00
N ASP A 517 34.36 -21.79 -5.90
CA ASP A 517 35.77 -21.44 -5.99
C ASP A 517 36.37 -22.16 -7.23
N GLN A 518 37.65 -21.89 -7.56
CA GLN A 518 38.33 -22.61 -8.64
C GLN A 518 38.34 -24.13 -8.39
N PHE A 519 37.83 -24.92 -9.34
CA PHE A 519 37.91 -26.39 -9.33
C PHE A 519 38.79 -26.96 -10.45
N SER A 520 39.26 -28.19 -10.27
CA SER A 520 40.14 -28.85 -11.25
C SER A 520 40.05 -30.37 -11.23
N SER A 521 40.21 -30.98 -12.40
CA SER A 521 40.26 -32.44 -12.62
C SER A 521 39.00 -33.23 -12.20
N VAL A 522 37.84 -32.57 -12.14
CA VAL A 522 36.56 -33.18 -11.76
C VAL A 522 36.02 -34.06 -12.91
N THR A 523 35.25 -35.09 -12.59
CA THR A 523 34.45 -35.87 -13.55
C THR A 523 32.95 -35.62 -13.31
N LEU A 524 32.18 -35.32 -14.35
CA LEU A 524 30.71 -35.36 -14.36
C LEU A 524 30.25 -36.66 -15.03
N GLU A 525 29.27 -37.34 -14.46
CA GLU A 525 28.68 -38.57 -14.99
C GLU A 525 27.16 -38.54 -14.85
N ALA A 526 26.45 -39.14 -15.81
CA ALA A 526 25.03 -39.45 -15.70
C ALA A 526 24.82 -40.96 -15.80
N GLN A 527 24.08 -41.54 -14.88
CA GLN A 527 23.72 -42.95 -14.83
C GLN A 527 22.20 -43.08 -14.93
N VAL A 528 21.72 -44.03 -15.74
CA VAL A 528 20.30 -44.24 -16.03
C VAL A 528 19.93 -45.70 -15.72
N GLY A 529 18.84 -45.89 -14.99
CA GLY A 529 18.48 -47.16 -14.36
C GLY A 529 19.12 -47.34 -12.99
N GLY A 530 19.15 -48.58 -12.49
CA GLY A 530 19.42 -48.90 -11.09
C GLY A 530 18.13 -48.92 -10.26
N ASP A 531 18.24 -49.42 -9.03
CA ASP A 531 17.14 -49.37 -8.06
C ASP A 531 16.92 -47.90 -7.59
N PRO A 532 15.70 -47.51 -7.16
CA PRO A 532 15.48 -46.16 -6.63
C PRO A 532 16.32 -45.91 -5.37
N ASN A 533 16.79 -44.67 -5.18
CA ASN A 533 17.29 -44.21 -3.88
C ASN A 533 16.16 -43.38 -3.23
N PRO A 534 15.34 -43.94 -2.32
CA PRO A 534 14.24 -43.22 -1.71
C PRO A 534 14.74 -42.25 -0.65
N PHE A 535 13.94 -41.22 -0.35
CA PHE A 535 14.18 -40.35 0.79
C PHE A 535 14.19 -41.17 2.10
N ASN A 536 15.17 -40.92 2.98
CA ASN A 536 15.40 -41.68 4.21
C ASN A 536 15.50 -40.77 5.45
N ILE A 537 14.87 -41.18 6.56
CA ILE A 537 14.89 -40.44 7.82
C ILE A 537 15.66 -41.24 8.88
N GLU A 538 16.92 -40.86 9.13
CA GLU A 538 17.76 -41.56 10.12
C GLU A 538 17.36 -41.18 11.56
N LEU A 539 16.50 -41.99 12.18
CA LEU A 539 16.05 -41.82 13.56
C LEU A 539 17.10 -42.26 14.60
N VAL A 540 17.70 -41.30 15.31
CA VAL A 540 18.73 -41.53 16.33
C VAL A 540 18.17 -41.26 17.73
N PHE A 541 17.75 -42.33 18.39
CA PHE A 541 17.24 -42.33 19.76
C PHE A 541 18.38 -42.10 20.78
N LEU A 542 18.37 -40.95 21.46
CA LEU A 542 19.30 -40.65 22.56
C LEU A 542 18.89 -41.35 23.87
N ASN A 543 17.60 -41.64 23.98
CA ASN A 543 16.91 -42.48 24.94
C ASN A 543 15.72 -43.13 24.21
N SER A 544 15.13 -44.17 24.80
CA SER A 544 14.02 -44.96 24.21
C SER A 544 12.78 -44.88 25.10
N GLY A 545 11.60 -44.88 24.48
CA GLY A 545 10.33 -45.01 25.19
C GLY A 545 9.96 -46.48 25.44
N THR A 546 8.66 -46.75 25.43
CA THR A 546 8.12 -48.09 25.20
C THR A 546 8.27 -48.48 23.72
N THR A 547 8.11 -49.77 23.38
CA THR A 547 8.18 -50.22 21.98
C THR A 547 7.11 -49.58 21.10
N GLU A 548 5.90 -49.36 21.63
CA GLU A 548 4.80 -48.69 20.92
C GLU A 548 5.13 -47.22 20.61
N GLN A 549 5.81 -46.54 21.53
CA GLN A 549 6.33 -45.18 21.34
C GLN A 549 7.47 -45.13 20.33
N ASP A 550 8.48 -46.00 20.44
CA ASP A 550 9.59 -46.07 19.48
C ASP A 550 9.10 -46.43 18.05
N ASP A 551 8.08 -47.29 17.93
CA ASP A 551 7.47 -47.68 16.64
C ASP A 551 6.57 -46.58 16.03
N ALA A 552 6.03 -45.66 16.83
CA ALA A 552 5.28 -44.50 16.32
C ALA A 552 6.19 -43.53 15.53
N PHE A 553 7.43 -43.30 15.98
CA PHE A 553 8.43 -42.55 15.19
C PHE A 553 8.76 -43.26 13.88
N ARG A 554 8.93 -44.59 13.90
CA ARG A 554 9.23 -45.38 12.69
C ARG A 554 8.09 -45.38 11.69
N THR A 555 6.86 -45.43 12.18
CA THR A 555 5.64 -45.35 11.36
C THR A 555 5.48 -43.96 10.75
N SER A 556 5.78 -42.91 11.50
CA SER A 556 5.72 -41.51 11.04
C SER A 556 6.82 -41.21 10.01
N ALA A 557 8.04 -41.72 10.24
CA ALA A 557 9.13 -41.65 9.28
C ALA A 557 8.75 -42.34 7.96
N ALA A 558 8.33 -43.61 8.01
CA ALA A 558 7.91 -44.37 6.83
C ALA A 558 6.75 -43.69 6.04
N LYS A 559 5.89 -42.91 6.70
CA LYS A 559 4.85 -42.12 6.04
C LYS A 559 5.45 -40.92 5.30
N TRP A 560 6.37 -40.16 5.89
CA TRP A 560 7.08 -39.07 5.20
C TRP A 560 8.00 -39.58 4.08
N GLU A 561 8.72 -40.69 4.29
CA GLU A 561 9.52 -41.40 3.27
C GLU A 561 8.67 -41.91 2.10
N SER A 562 7.40 -42.26 2.32
CA SER A 562 6.47 -42.60 1.24
C SER A 562 5.92 -41.39 0.47
N ILE A 563 6.00 -40.19 1.06
CA ILE A 563 5.52 -38.94 0.45
C ILE A 563 6.64 -38.31 -0.36
N ILE A 564 7.87 -38.24 0.17
CA ILE A 564 9.00 -37.57 -0.46
C ILE A 564 9.66 -38.53 -1.47
N THR A 565 9.55 -38.23 -2.75
CA THR A 565 9.97 -39.12 -3.85
C THR A 565 11.41 -38.95 -4.30
N ASP A 566 12.01 -37.80 -4.00
CA ASP A 566 13.32 -37.38 -4.52
C ASP A 566 14.35 -37.41 -3.39
N ASP A 567 15.47 -38.11 -3.62
CA ASP A 567 16.64 -38.16 -2.73
C ASP A 567 17.38 -36.82 -2.70
N ILE A 568 17.73 -36.37 -1.49
CA ILE A 568 18.40 -35.09 -1.23
C ILE A 568 19.84 -35.35 -0.81
N TYR A 569 20.75 -35.05 -1.76
CA TYR A 569 22.20 -35.24 -1.68
C TYR A 569 22.80 -35.29 -0.26
N ALA A 570 23.51 -36.37 0.02
CA ALA A 570 24.16 -36.62 1.30
C ALA A 570 25.16 -35.50 1.68
N PHE A 571 25.12 -35.05 2.93
CA PHE A 571 26.01 -34.01 3.43
C PHE A 571 27.13 -34.60 4.32
N SER A 572 28.39 -34.28 4.00
CA SER A 572 29.55 -34.71 4.77
C SER A 572 29.94 -33.72 5.86
N PHE A 573 29.92 -34.15 7.12
CA PHE A 573 30.46 -33.40 8.26
C PHE A 573 31.96 -33.66 8.51
N ALA A 574 32.66 -34.38 7.62
CA ALA A 574 34.05 -34.81 7.84
C ALA A 574 35.05 -33.63 8.00
N ASP A 575 34.95 -32.62 7.14
CA ASP A 575 35.87 -31.46 7.15
C ASP A 575 35.46 -30.34 8.13
N ASN A 576 34.19 -30.31 8.53
CA ASN A 576 33.67 -29.37 9.53
C ASN A 576 32.59 -30.05 10.41
N PRO A 577 33.02 -30.81 11.44
CA PRO A 577 32.12 -31.55 12.33
C PRO A 577 31.08 -30.69 13.05
N ALA A 578 29.86 -31.21 13.19
CA ALA A 578 28.82 -30.61 14.04
C ALA A 578 29.15 -30.86 15.52
N SER A 579 29.03 -29.84 16.37
CA SER A 579 29.43 -29.96 17.78
C SER A 579 28.47 -30.86 18.56
N ALA A 580 28.98 -31.57 19.58
CA ALA A 580 28.12 -32.34 20.47
C ALA A 580 27.20 -31.42 21.29
N ASN A 581 25.92 -31.79 21.40
CA ASN A 581 24.84 -31.02 22.04
C ASN A 581 24.47 -29.68 21.37
N GLU A 582 24.82 -29.48 20.09
CA GLU A 582 24.52 -28.23 19.36
C GLU A 582 23.12 -28.25 18.69
N CYS A 583 22.61 -29.45 18.38
CA CYS A 583 21.23 -29.67 17.95
C CYS A 583 20.27 -29.84 19.14
N VAL A 584 20.55 -30.83 20.00
CA VAL A 584 19.74 -31.24 21.17
C VAL A 584 20.65 -31.86 22.24
N SER A 585 20.26 -31.78 23.52
CA SER A 585 21.05 -32.32 24.63
C SER A 585 21.23 -33.84 24.53
N GLY A 586 22.48 -34.32 24.63
CA GLY A 586 22.85 -35.73 24.48
C GLY A 586 23.36 -36.11 23.08
N GLN A 587 23.13 -35.28 22.06
CA GLN A 587 23.60 -35.51 20.69
C GLN A 587 25.15 -35.59 20.63
N PRO A 588 25.73 -36.68 20.11
CA PRO A 588 27.18 -36.80 19.91
C PRO A 588 27.67 -35.88 18.78
N MET A 589 28.99 -35.63 18.74
CA MET A 589 29.62 -34.90 17.63
C MET A 589 29.38 -35.64 16.32
N ILE A 590 28.96 -34.93 15.27
CA ILE A 590 28.69 -35.49 13.94
C ILE A 590 29.91 -35.21 13.06
N SER A 591 30.53 -36.25 12.50
CA SER A 591 31.71 -36.13 11.63
C SER A 591 31.71 -37.17 10.50
N ASP A 592 30.54 -37.75 10.26
CA ASP A 592 30.22 -38.73 9.24
C ASP A 592 29.40 -38.09 8.11
N VAL A 593 28.88 -38.90 7.20
CA VAL A 593 27.97 -38.46 6.15
C VAL A 593 26.54 -38.67 6.65
N VAL A 594 25.69 -37.66 6.49
CA VAL A 594 24.25 -37.76 6.71
C VAL A 594 23.57 -37.78 5.35
N ASP A 595 22.92 -38.89 5.03
CA ASP A 595 21.99 -39.00 3.89
C ASP A 595 20.67 -38.32 4.26
N ASP A 596 20.04 -37.63 3.31
CA ASP A 596 18.74 -36.94 3.48
C ASP A 596 18.62 -36.12 4.78
N VAL A 597 18.01 -36.68 5.84
CA VAL A 597 17.86 -36.07 7.15
C VAL A 597 18.09 -37.06 8.31
N ARG A 598 18.86 -36.64 9.32
CA ARG A 598 19.03 -37.34 10.60
C ARG A 598 18.25 -36.63 11.71
N ILE A 599 17.40 -37.37 12.45
CA ILE A 599 16.55 -36.82 13.51
C ILE A 599 16.96 -37.40 14.86
N TYR A 600 17.40 -36.55 15.78
CA TYR A 600 17.72 -36.94 17.15
C TYR A 600 16.48 -36.91 18.04
N ILE A 601 16.09 -38.05 18.59
CA ILE A 601 14.91 -38.22 19.46
C ILE A 601 15.34 -38.20 20.92
N SER A 602 14.62 -37.44 21.76
CA SER A 602 14.87 -37.32 23.20
C SER A 602 13.55 -37.24 23.99
N ILE A 603 13.08 -38.39 24.47
CA ILE A 603 11.93 -38.56 25.36
C ILE A 603 12.43 -38.38 26.80
N ARG A 604 12.01 -37.31 27.50
CA ARG A 604 12.53 -36.96 28.82
C ARG A 604 11.57 -36.11 29.63
N ASP A 605 11.89 -35.86 30.89
CA ASP A 605 11.27 -34.79 31.70
C ASP A 605 11.65 -33.42 31.08
N ILE A 606 10.66 -32.60 30.71
CA ILE A 606 10.80 -31.24 30.16
C ILE A 606 10.22 -30.23 31.15
N ASP A 607 8.94 -30.35 31.49
CA ASP A 607 8.28 -29.57 32.55
C ASP A 607 7.28 -30.37 33.42
N GLY A 608 6.95 -31.60 33.04
CA GLY A 608 6.04 -32.49 33.76
C GLY A 608 4.74 -32.71 33.00
N PRO A 609 3.61 -32.95 33.70
CA PRO A 609 2.30 -32.97 33.06
C PRO A 609 1.82 -31.53 32.79
N GLN A 610 1.96 -31.09 31.54
CA GLN A 610 1.62 -29.78 30.97
C GLN A 610 2.50 -28.58 31.42
N PRO A 611 2.83 -27.64 30.50
CA PRO A 611 2.25 -27.49 29.15
C PRO A 611 3.03 -28.09 27.96
N ILE A 612 4.34 -28.31 28.00
CA ILE A 612 5.09 -28.67 26.78
C ILE A 612 5.01 -30.18 26.51
N LEU A 613 4.26 -30.55 25.48
CA LEU A 613 4.01 -31.94 25.08
C LEU A 613 5.21 -32.55 24.33
N GLY A 614 5.74 -31.76 23.41
CA GLY A 614 6.91 -32.05 22.61
C GLY A 614 7.47 -30.77 22.01
N ARG A 615 8.54 -30.91 21.23
CA ARG A 615 8.95 -29.93 20.25
C ARG A 615 9.89 -30.50 19.20
N ALA A 616 9.82 -29.98 17.99
CA ALA A 616 10.59 -30.44 16.85
C ALA A 616 11.09 -29.33 15.93
N GLY A 617 12.12 -29.64 15.14
CA GLY A 617 12.58 -28.75 14.08
C GLY A 617 14.02 -28.97 13.62
N PRO A 618 14.42 -28.31 12.52
CA PRO A 618 15.77 -28.39 11.99
C PRO A 618 16.80 -27.73 12.93
N CYS A 619 17.96 -28.38 13.01
CA CYS A 619 19.16 -27.87 13.66
C CYS A 619 20.18 -27.37 12.62
N TYR A 620 20.33 -28.10 11.51
CA TYR A 620 21.24 -27.79 10.41
C TYR A 620 20.52 -28.00 9.07
N ILE A 621 20.68 -27.05 8.15
CA ILE A 621 20.13 -27.13 6.78
C ILE A 621 21.21 -26.87 5.72
N ARG A 622 20.99 -27.40 4.51
CA ARG A 622 21.87 -27.27 3.33
C ARG A 622 21.98 -25.80 2.89
N GLY A 623 23.17 -25.34 2.49
CA GLY A 623 23.40 -23.93 2.17
C GLY A 623 22.71 -23.40 0.90
N LEU A 624 22.47 -24.25 -0.10
CA LEU A 624 21.78 -23.88 -1.35
C LEU A 624 20.29 -24.23 -1.31
N SER A 625 19.98 -25.53 -1.20
CA SER A 625 18.61 -26.03 -1.24
C SER A 625 17.82 -25.80 0.04
N GLU A 626 18.48 -25.44 1.15
CA GLU A 626 17.88 -25.17 2.46
C GLU A 626 17.05 -26.31 3.06
N HIS A 627 17.13 -27.52 2.49
CA HIS A 627 16.54 -28.71 3.06
C HIS A 627 17.29 -29.15 4.35
N PRO A 628 16.57 -29.50 5.42
CA PRO A 628 17.10 -30.07 6.66
C PRO A 628 18.05 -31.25 6.44
N ILE A 629 19.18 -31.22 7.15
CA ILE A 629 20.18 -32.32 7.20
C ILE A 629 20.11 -32.99 8.57
N VAL A 630 20.02 -32.19 9.63
CA VAL A 630 19.95 -32.69 11.00
C VAL A 630 18.89 -31.89 11.75
N GLY A 631 17.99 -32.60 12.42
CA GLY A 631 16.97 -32.03 13.30
C GLY A 631 16.84 -32.79 14.60
N MET A 632 15.87 -32.38 15.41
CA MET A 632 15.55 -33.04 16.67
C MET A 632 14.05 -33.07 16.94
N MET A 633 13.65 -34.01 17.81
CA MET A 633 12.32 -34.11 18.41
C MET A 633 12.51 -34.41 19.90
N GLU A 634 12.07 -33.51 20.79
CA GLU A 634 11.98 -33.77 22.22
C GLU A 634 10.52 -34.00 22.62
N PHE A 635 10.25 -34.92 23.55
CA PHE A 635 8.89 -35.20 24.06
C PHE A 635 8.89 -35.27 25.58
N ASP A 636 7.88 -34.68 26.26
CA ASP A 636 7.74 -34.86 27.71
C ASP A 636 7.17 -36.24 28.03
N ILE A 637 7.97 -37.04 28.73
CA ILE A 637 7.63 -38.41 29.13
C ILE A 637 6.30 -38.53 29.90
N TYR A 638 5.88 -37.50 30.63
CA TYR A 638 4.62 -37.53 31.39
C TYR A 638 3.37 -37.34 30.51
N ASP A 639 3.48 -36.56 29.44
CA ASP A 639 2.39 -36.37 28.48
C ASP A 639 2.43 -37.40 27.33
N PHE A 640 3.60 -37.97 27.02
CA PHE A 640 3.77 -38.97 25.97
C PHE A 640 3.00 -40.28 26.25
N ASP A 641 2.96 -40.73 27.51
CA ASP A 641 2.11 -41.86 27.94
C ASP A 641 0.61 -41.52 27.80
N ARG A 642 0.20 -40.29 28.12
CA ARG A 642 -1.20 -39.83 27.95
C ARG A 642 -1.61 -39.79 26.47
N ILE A 643 -0.74 -39.30 25.59
CA ILE A 643 -0.97 -39.24 24.15
C ILE A 643 -1.10 -40.66 23.56
N THR A 644 -0.33 -41.62 24.11
CA THR A 644 -0.42 -43.06 23.79
C THR A 644 -1.79 -43.62 24.19
N ASP A 645 -2.22 -43.45 25.45
CA ASP A 645 -3.52 -43.89 25.96
C ASP A 645 -4.72 -43.27 25.20
N GLN A 646 -4.55 -42.07 24.63
CA GLN A 646 -5.57 -41.40 23.81
C GLN A 646 -5.55 -41.81 22.32
N GLY A 647 -4.59 -42.61 21.88
CA GLY A 647 -4.45 -43.05 20.48
C GLY A 647 -3.99 -41.95 19.50
N LEU A 648 -3.47 -40.83 20.02
CA LEU A 648 -3.05 -39.66 19.22
C LEU A 648 -1.54 -39.62 18.93
N LEU A 649 -0.82 -40.66 19.32
CA LEU A 649 0.64 -40.75 19.26
C LEU A 649 1.21 -40.64 17.84
N ILE A 650 0.63 -41.36 16.88
CA ILE A 650 1.09 -41.28 15.48
C ILE A 650 0.78 -39.91 14.87
N PRO A 651 -0.43 -39.32 14.97
CA PRO A 651 -0.68 -37.94 14.55
C PRO A 651 0.33 -36.92 15.09
N VAL A 652 0.56 -36.87 16.41
CA VAL A 652 1.48 -35.89 17.00
C VAL A 652 2.93 -36.12 16.53
N VAL A 653 3.40 -37.37 16.48
CA VAL A 653 4.77 -37.68 16.03
C VAL A 653 4.94 -37.43 14.51
N LEU A 654 3.88 -37.59 13.71
CA LEU A 654 3.89 -37.28 12.27
C LEU A 654 3.91 -35.77 12.02
N HIS A 655 3.11 -35.00 12.78
CA HIS A 655 3.10 -33.54 12.80
C HIS A 655 4.49 -32.98 13.13
N GLU A 656 5.03 -33.36 14.28
CA GLU A 656 6.32 -32.88 14.80
C GLU A 656 7.46 -33.22 13.82
N MET A 657 7.41 -34.39 13.16
CA MET A 657 8.37 -34.73 12.12
C MET A 657 8.24 -33.86 10.85
N GLY A 658 7.03 -33.36 10.54
CA GLY A 658 6.80 -32.34 9.52
C GLY A 658 7.52 -31.02 9.83
N HIS A 659 7.53 -30.60 11.11
CA HIS A 659 8.33 -29.45 11.54
C HIS A 659 9.84 -29.67 11.39
N VAL A 660 10.35 -30.91 11.55
CA VAL A 660 11.75 -31.23 11.24
C VAL A 660 12.06 -31.08 9.75
N LEU A 661 11.12 -31.45 8.88
CA LEU A 661 11.22 -31.37 7.41
C LEU A 661 11.06 -29.95 6.85
N GLY A 662 10.76 -28.96 7.68
CA GLY A 662 10.71 -27.55 7.29
C GLY A 662 9.31 -26.94 7.21
N ILE A 663 8.25 -27.75 7.34
CA ILE A 663 6.87 -27.25 7.40
C ILE A 663 6.76 -26.33 8.63
N GLY A 664 6.30 -25.10 8.46
CA GLY A 664 6.26 -24.09 9.51
C GLY A 664 7.61 -23.47 9.89
N THR A 665 8.70 -24.26 9.89
CA THR A 665 9.99 -23.90 10.48
C THR A 665 10.96 -23.24 9.51
N ILE A 666 10.77 -23.35 8.18
CA ILE A 666 11.58 -22.65 7.17
C ILE A 666 10.77 -21.85 6.12
N TRP A 667 9.44 -21.71 6.28
CA TRP A 667 8.59 -21.01 5.31
C TRP A 667 8.97 -19.53 5.10
N ASP A 668 9.14 -18.76 6.17
CA ASP A 668 9.60 -17.34 6.13
C ASP A 668 10.94 -17.21 5.39
N ARG A 669 11.88 -18.10 5.72
CA ARG A 669 13.22 -18.14 5.14
C ARG A 669 13.24 -18.46 3.65
N LYS A 670 12.28 -19.24 3.17
CA LYS A 670 12.06 -19.55 1.75
C LYS A 670 11.31 -18.44 1.01
N GLU A 671 11.00 -17.32 1.67
CA GLU A 671 10.16 -16.22 1.18
C GLU A 671 8.72 -16.66 0.84
N LEU A 672 8.25 -17.77 1.43
CA LEU A 672 6.92 -18.35 1.19
C LEU A 672 5.84 -17.78 2.12
N LEU A 673 6.17 -16.93 3.09
CA LEU A 673 5.22 -16.21 3.92
C LEU A 673 5.14 -14.74 3.53
N VAL A 674 3.92 -14.20 3.52
CA VAL A 674 3.66 -12.76 3.42
C VAL A 674 2.91 -12.30 4.67
N ASN A 675 3.28 -11.12 5.17
CA ASN A 675 2.80 -10.51 6.41
C ASN A 675 3.02 -11.36 7.70
N PRO A 676 4.22 -11.93 7.96
CA PRO A 676 4.48 -12.70 9.19
C PRO A 676 4.13 -11.90 10.44
N SER A 677 3.21 -12.45 11.24
CA SER A 677 2.58 -11.82 12.39
C SER A 677 3.49 -11.78 13.62
N ALA A 678 4.52 -12.62 13.69
CA ALA A 678 5.63 -12.51 14.63
C ALA A 678 6.48 -11.24 14.41
N VAL A 679 6.47 -10.70 13.18
CA VAL A 679 7.09 -9.40 12.85
C VAL A 679 6.08 -8.26 12.97
N THR A 680 4.84 -8.49 12.50
CA THR A 680 3.75 -7.49 12.52
C THR A 680 2.50 -8.06 13.22
N PRO A 681 2.37 -7.89 14.55
CA PRO A 681 1.28 -8.49 15.31
C PRO A 681 -0.11 -8.18 14.74
N SER A 682 -0.99 -9.18 14.69
CA SER A 682 -2.33 -9.16 14.07
C SER A 682 -2.40 -8.93 12.55
N ALA A 683 -1.29 -9.06 11.82
CA ALA A 683 -1.32 -9.10 10.36
C ALA A 683 -1.86 -10.45 9.83
N ASP A 684 -2.39 -10.45 8.60
CA ASP A 684 -2.91 -11.65 7.93
C ASP A 684 -1.78 -12.47 7.29
N THR A 685 -1.09 -13.28 8.10
CA THR A 685 -0.05 -14.20 7.62
C THR A 685 -0.66 -15.22 6.66
N HIS A 686 -0.05 -15.40 5.49
CA HIS A 686 -0.49 -16.38 4.51
C HIS A 686 0.68 -16.94 3.70
N PHE A 687 0.50 -18.16 3.20
CA PHE A 687 1.51 -18.90 2.45
C PHE A 687 1.32 -18.71 0.95
N ILE A 688 2.37 -18.27 0.25
CA ILE A 688 2.30 -17.89 -1.17
C ILE A 688 2.78 -18.96 -2.16
N GLY A 689 3.06 -20.18 -1.68
CA GLY A 689 3.45 -21.30 -2.54
C GLY A 689 2.35 -21.67 -3.55
N PRO A 690 2.63 -21.65 -4.87
CA PRO A 690 1.62 -21.83 -5.91
C PRO A 690 0.99 -23.23 -5.90
N LEU A 691 1.71 -24.27 -5.47
CA LEU A 691 1.19 -25.64 -5.43
C LEU A 691 0.23 -25.82 -4.25
N ALA A 692 0.57 -25.29 -3.07
CA ALA A 692 -0.32 -25.26 -1.89
C ALA A 692 -1.55 -24.38 -2.13
N ILE A 693 -1.43 -23.21 -2.78
CA ILE A 693 -2.58 -22.38 -3.19
C ILE A 693 -3.51 -23.20 -4.10
N THR A 694 -2.95 -23.91 -5.08
CA THR A 694 -3.71 -24.76 -5.99
C THR A 694 -4.39 -25.92 -5.25
N ALA A 695 -3.73 -26.52 -4.25
CA ALA A 695 -4.32 -27.55 -3.41
C ALA A 695 -5.46 -27.01 -2.52
N PHE A 696 -5.28 -25.84 -1.92
CA PHE A 696 -6.27 -25.17 -1.08
C PHE A 696 -7.54 -24.82 -1.87
N ASP A 697 -7.39 -24.30 -3.09
CA ASP A 697 -8.51 -24.05 -4.00
C ASP A 697 -9.27 -25.34 -4.35
N ASN A 698 -8.56 -26.42 -4.69
CA ASN A 698 -9.16 -27.73 -4.98
C ASN A 698 -9.84 -28.36 -3.75
N ALA A 699 -9.37 -28.08 -2.54
CA ALA A 699 -9.99 -28.48 -1.28
C ALA A 699 -11.23 -27.61 -0.90
N GLY A 700 -11.68 -26.71 -1.79
CA GLY A 700 -12.85 -25.85 -1.61
C GLY A 700 -12.53 -24.36 -1.40
N GLY A 701 -11.25 -24.03 -1.16
CA GLY A 701 -10.76 -22.69 -0.83
C GLY A 701 -11.01 -21.59 -1.86
N VAL A 702 -11.49 -21.92 -3.07
CA VAL A 702 -11.94 -20.93 -4.08
C VAL A 702 -13.02 -19.98 -3.58
N ASN A 703 -13.81 -20.38 -2.58
CA ASN A 703 -14.85 -19.56 -1.94
C ASN A 703 -14.41 -18.96 -0.58
N TYR A 704 -13.12 -19.04 -0.22
CA TYR A 704 -12.59 -18.42 0.99
C TYR A 704 -12.58 -16.89 0.86
N THR A 705 -13.12 -16.20 1.87
CA THR A 705 -13.23 -14.73 1.91
C THR A 705 -12.72 -14.12 3.22
N GLY A 706 -12.02 -14.90 4.06
CA GLY A 706 -11.58 -14.47 5.39
C GLY A 706 -10.24 -13.69 5.43
N GLY A 707 -9.55 -13.61 4.30
CA GLY A 707 -8.19 -13.09 4.19
C GLY A 707 -7.58 -13.51 2.84
N GLN A 708 -6.25 -13.58 2.77
CA GLN A 708 -5.55 -14.18 1.63
C GLN A 708 -5.60 -15.73 1.66
N LYS A 709 -5.35 -16.36 0.51
CA LYS A 709 -5.41 -17.83 0.37
C LYS A 709 -4.27 -18.51 1.12
N VAL A 710 -4.51 -19.76 1.54
CA VAL A 710 -3.63 -20.53 2.44
C VAL A 710 -3.29 -19.72 3.72
N PRO A 711 -4.30 -19.35 4.52
CA PRO A 711 -4.09 -18.57 5.73
C PRO A 711 -3.28 -19.36 6.78
N VAL A 712 -2.24 -18.71 7.27
CA VAL A 712 -1.31 -19.21 8.29
C VAL A 712 -1.71 -18.64 9.65
N GLU A 713 -1.43 -19.40 10.71
CA GLU A 713 -1.81 -19.06 12.08
C GLU A 713 -1.12 -17.77 12.57
N ASN A 714 -1.91 -16.85 13.10
CA ASN A 714 -1.51 -15.47 13.38
C ASN A 714 -2.11 -14.86 14.67
N GLU A 715 -3.00 -15.59 15.36
CA GLU A 715 -3.56 -15.22 16.67
C GLU A 715 -3.03 -16.09 17.82
N ALA A 716 -2.46 -17.27 17.50
CA ALA A 716 -1.79 -18.12 18.48
C ALA A 716 -0.54 -17.46 19.11
N GLY A 717 -0.05 -18.07 20.19
CA GLY A 717 1.16 -17.61 20.88
C GLY A 717 2.45 -17.89 20.11
N PRO A 718 3.61 -17.47 20.67
CA PRO A 718 4.92 -17.91 20.20
C PRO A 718 4.98 -19.43 20.01
N GLY A 719 5.83 -19.85 19.08
CA GLY A 719 5.98 -21.26 18.70
C GLY A 719 4.93 -21.71 17.69
N SER A 720 3.64 -21.47 17.94
CA SER A 720 2.60 -21.83 16.96
C SER A 720 2.40 -20.76 15.88
N GLN A 721 2.56 -19.48 16.23
CA GLN A 721 2.43 -18.33 15.34
C GLN A 721 3.37 -18.41 14.12
N ASP A 722 2.84 -18.09 12.94
CA ASP A 722 3.48 -18.14 11.61
C ASP A 722 4.01 -19.53 11.16
N SER A 723 3.90 -20.56 12.00
CA SER A 723 4.42 -21.92 11.73
C SER A 723 3.33 -22.99 11.49
N HIS A 724 2.06 -22.63 11.61
CA HIS A 724 0.92 -23.54 11.45
C HIS A 724 -0.08 -23.05 10.40
N TRP A 725 -0.93 -23.94 9.90
CA TRP A 725 -2.15 -23.51 9.22
C TRP A 725 -3.14 -22.89 10.22
N ARG A 726 -3.88 -21.85 9.80
CA ARG A 726 -4.77 -21.11 10.71
C ARG A 726 -5.91 -22.00 11.20
N GLU A 727 -5.98 -22.22 12.51
CA GLU A 727 -6.94 -23.15 13.13
C GLU A 727 -8.39 -22.80 12.75
N ALA A 728 -8.74 -21.52 12.83
CA ALA A 728 -10.07 -21.00 12.50
C ALA A 728 -10.48 -21.14 11.02
N VAL A 729 -9.64 -21.71 10.15
CA VAL A 729 -9.92 -22.00 8.74
C VAL A 729 -9.67 -23.45 8.39
N PHE A 730 -8.67 -24.11 8.99
CA PHE A 730 -8.32 -25.50 8.68
C PHE A 730 -8.98 -26.52 9.61
N ASN A 731 -9.33 -26.14 10.85
CA ASN A 731 -9.76 -27.07 11.90
C ASN A 731 -8.69 -28.20 12.04
N ALA A 732 -9.10 -29.42 12.39
CA ALA A 732 -8.33 -30.67 12.48
C ALA A 732 -7.53 -31.13 11.22
N GLU A 733 -7.01 -30.27 10.36
CA GLU A 733 -5.92 -30.64 9.44
C GLU A 733 -4.64 -30.90 10.26
N LEU A 734 -3.84 -31.90 9.89
CA LEU A 734 -2.74 -32.37 10.74
C LEU A 734 -1.75 -31.29 11.18
N MET A 735 -1.46 -30.27 10.36
CA MET A 735 -0.53 -29.17 10.66
C MET A 735 -1.23 -27.87 11.09
N SER A 736 -2.45 -27.98 11.64
CA SER A 736 -3.01 -26.95 12.53
C SER A 736 -2.36 -27.06 13.92
N PRO A 737 -2.45 -26.03 14.79
CA PRO A 737 -1.84 -26.05 16.13
C PRO A 737 -2.62 -26.92 17.15
N PHE A 738 -3.59 -27.73 16.69
CA PHE A 738 -4.36 -28.64 17.54
C PHE A 738 -4.52 -30.03 16.89
N VAL A 739 -4.34 -31.08 17.70
CA VAL A 739 -4.64 -32.46 17.28
C VAL A 739 -5.90 -32.93 18.00
N ASP A 740 -7.02 -32.97 17.28
CA ASP A 740 -8.33 -33.27 17.84
C ASP A 740 -8.49 -34.75 18.22
N SER A 741 -9.18 -35.02 19.32
CA SER A 741 -9.46 -36.37 19.81
C SER A 741 -10.84 -36.85 19.41
N GLY A 742 -10.93 -38.06 18.84
CA GLY A 742 -12.19 -38.69 18.43
C GLY A 742 -12.62 -38.40 16.99
N VAL A 743 -11.82 -37.65 16.23
CA VAL A 743 -11.95 -37.43 14.78
C VAL A 743 -10.67 -37.90 14.08
N GLN A 744 -10.65 -37.86 12.74
CA GLN A 744 -9.42 -38.02 11.96
C GLN A 744 -8.74 -36.66 11.84
N ASN A 745 -7.41 -36.61 11.98
CA ASN A 745 -6.59 -35.43 11.74
C ASN A 745 -5.82 -35.62 10.41
N PRO A 746 -6.45 -35.41 9.24
CA PRO A 746 -5.85 -35.77 7.96
C PRO A 746 -4.62 -34.93 7.60
N LEU A 747 -3.57 -35.61 7.15
CA LEU A 747 -2.47 -34.99 6.41
C LEU A 747 -2.94 -34.62 5.00
N SER A 748 -3.28 -33.35 4.79
CA SER A 748 -3.91 -32.91 3.55
C SER A 748 -2.93 -32.74 2.39
N ARG A 749 -3.49 -32.71 1.18
CA ARG A 749 -2.79 -32.31 -0.05
C ARG A 749 -2.18 -30.91 0.02
N ILE A 750 -2.71 -30.02 0.87
CA ILE A 750 -2.20 -28.65 1.03
C ILE A 750 -0.84 -28.70 1.73
N THR A 751 -0.77 -29.45 2.84
CA THR A 751 0.48 -29.73 3.57
C THR A 751 1.50 -30.44 2.68
N ILE A 752 1.11 -31.49 1.95
CA ILE A 752 2.04 -32.20 1.05
C ILE A 752 2.55 -31.29 -0.08
N GLN A 753 1.70 -30.44 -0.67
CA GLN A 753 2.15 -29.49 -1.70
C GLN A 753 2.99 -28.33 -1.11
N SER A 754 2.85 -28.00 0.18
CA SER A 754 3.76 -27.04 0.83
C SER A 754 5.21 -27.56 0.91
N LEU A 755 5.43 -28.88 0.99
CA LEU A 755 6.76 -29.48 0.82
C LEU A 755 7.27 -29.33 -0.62
N ALA A 756 6.38 -29.43 -1.63
CA ALA A 756 6.76 -29.20 -3.02
C ALA A 756 7.16 -27.74 -3.28
N ASP A 757 6.42 -26.78 -2.73
CA ASP A 757 6.77 -25.35 -2.75
C ASP A 757 8.05 -25.04 -1.95
N LEU A 758 8.38 -25.84 -0.92
CA LEU A 758 9.67 -25.79 -0.22
C LEU A 758 10.84 -26.32 -1.06
N GLY A 759 10.60 -27.18 -2.05
CA GLY A 759 11.61 -27.72 -2.97
C GLY A 759 11.72 -29.26 -2.99
N TYR A 760 10.89 -29.99 -2.24
CA TYR A 760 10.87 -31.45 -2.24
C TYR A 760 10.18 -32.01 -3.50
N GLY A 761 10.61 -33.17 -4.00
CA GLY A 761 9.77 -34.01 -4.86
C GLY A 761 8.78 -34.78 -4.00
N VAL A 762 7.48 -34.76 -4.32
CA VAL A 762 6.43 -35.40 -3.52
C VAL A 762 5.40 -36.17 -4.34
N ASP A 763 4.95 -37.32 -3.83
CA ASP A 763 3.73 -38.00 -4.27
C ASP A 763 2.52 -37.39 -3.57
N ALA A 764 1.95 -36.37 -4.21
CA ALA A 764 0.71 -35.74 -3.77
C ALA A 764 -0.56 -36.60 -3.96
N THR A 765 -0.44 -37.92 -4.16
CA THR A 765 -1.54 -38.90 -4.05
C THR A 765 -1.51 -39.69 -2.74
N GLN A 766 -0.51 -39.46 -1.89
CA GLN A 766 -0.43 -39.97 -0.51
C GLN A 766 -1.25 -39.13 0.50
N ASP A 767 -2.07 -38.19 0.03
CA ASP A 767 -2.89 -37.30 0.84
C ASP A 767 -4.08 -38.02 1.49
N GLU A 768 -4.46 -37.57 2.68
CA GLU A 768 -5.68 -38.03 3.32
C GLU A 768 -6.88 -37.14 2.92
N PRO A 769 -8.09 -37.70 2.73
CA PRO A 769 -9.26 -36.94 2.29
C PRO A 769 -9.59 -35.77 3.22
N TYR A 770 -9.48 -34.55 2.69
CA TYR A 770 -9.68 -33.31 3.42
C TYR A 770 -10.43 -32.26 2.57
N SER A 771 -11.13 -31.33 3.22
CA SER A 771 -11.83 -30.21 2.58
C SER A 771 -11.91 -29.03 3.55
N VAL A 772 -11.74 -27.80 3.07
CA VAL A 772 -11.71 -26.59 3.90
C VAL A 772 -13.14 -26.29 4.44
N PRO A 773 -13.36 -26.21 5.77
CA PRO A 773 -14.67 -25.97 6.36
C PRO A 773 -15.17 -24.52 6.17
N LEU A 774 -15.86 -24.26 5.06
CA LEU A 774 -16.32 -22.92 4.71
C LEU A 774 -17.69 -22.54 5.30
N ALA A 775 -17.65 -21.88 6.47
CA ALA A 775 -18.66 -20.97 7.04
C ALA A 775 -20.07 -21.52 7.36
N ALA A 776 -20.66 -22.41 6.56
CA ALA A 776 -21.98 -23.01 6.81
C ALA A 776 -21.95 -24.03 7.95
N ASP A 777 -20.81 -24.70 8.14
CA ASP A 777 -20.56 -25.69 9.19
C ASP A 777 -19.80 -25.13 10.40
N LEU A 778 -19.73 -23.79 10.54
CA LEU A 778 -19.22 -23.12 11.76
C LEU A 778 -20.22 -23.22 12.93
N VAL A 779 -20.48 -24.46 13.34
CA VAL A 779 -20.88 -24.75 14.72
C VAL A 779 -19.74 -24.29 15.61
N SER A 780 -20.03 -23.46 16.62
CA SER A 780 -19.05 -23.14 17.68
C SER A 780 -18.41 -24.44 18.17
N PRO A 781 -17.08 -24.56 18.25
CA PRO A 781 -16.44 -25.81 18.66
C PRO A 781 -16.90 -26.19 20.07
N ASP A 782 -17.80 -27.18 20.14
CA ASP A 782 -18.21 -27.84 21.37
C ASP A 782 -17.05 -28.76 21.77
N ARG A 783 -16.04 -28.12 22.37
CA ARG A 783 -14.64 -28.57 22.36
C ARG A 783 -14.51 -30.05 22.67
N GLY A 784 -14.10 -30.82 21.67
CA GLY A 784 -13.59 -32.17 21.86
C GLY A 784 -12.38 -32.15 22.81
N PRO A 785 -12.01 -33.31 23.40
CA PRO A 785 -10.83 -33.41 24.26
C PRO A 785 -9.54 -33.49 23.42
N GLY A 786 -9.37 -32.54 22.49
CA GLY A 786 -8.20 -32.38 21.64
C GLY A 786 -6.96 -31.91 22.40
N ILE A 787 -5.84 -31.87 21.70
CA ILE A 787 -4.51 -31.60 22.21
C ILE A 787 -3.99 -30.28 21.63
N ASP A 788 -3.42 -29.44 22.49
CA ASP A 788 -2.99 -28.06 22.26
C ASP A 788 -1.46 -28.03 22.08
N LEU A 789 -0.97 -27.80 20.85
CA LEU A 789 0.45 -27.90 20.47
C LEU A 789 1.19 -26.55 20.57
N ARG A 790 1.01 -25.81 21.67
CA ARG A 790 1.76 -24.55 21.87
C ARG A 790 3.23 -24.77 22.25
N ASP A 791 4.09 -23.92 21.70
CA ASP A 791 5.55 -23.91 21.91
C ASP A 791 6.30 -25.18 21.42
N ASP A 792 5.75 -25.84 20.39
CA ASP A 792 6.23 -27.08 19.77
C ASP A 792 7.30 -26.91 18.67
N ILE A 793 7.47 -25.75 18.03
CA ILE A 793 8.64 -25.56 17.16
C ILE A 793 9.95 -25.40 17.96
N ARG A 794 11.06 -25.84 17.38
CA ARG A 794 12.41 -25.67 17.94
C ARG A 794 12.82 -24.19 18.08
N ILE A 795 12.65 -23.62 19.27
CA ILE A 795 13.17 -22.28 19.60
C ILE A 795 14.71 -22.31 19.66
N GLY A 796 15.37 -21.91 18.57
CA GLY A 796 16.83 -21.79 18.50
C GLY A 796 17.34 -21.40 17.12
N PRO A 797 18.65 -21.13 16.95
CA PRO A 797 19.22 -20.87 15.64
C PRO A 797 19.16 -22.13 14.77
N ILE A 798 18.70 -21.98 13.53
CA ILE A 798 18.90 -22.95 12.45
C ILE A 798 20.27 -22.69 11.83
N LEU A 799 21.19 -23.64 11.97
CA LEU A 799 22.55 -23.53 11.46
C LEU A 799 22.58 -23.83 9.96
N VAL A 800 23.43 -23.10 9.23
CA VAL A 800 23.54 -23.18 7.77
C VAL A 800 24.92 -23.70 7.44
N VAL A 801 25.00 -24.86 6.79
CA VAL A 801 26.28 -25.50 6.46
C VAL A 801 26.56 -25.41 4.96
N GLY A 802 27.83 -25.12 4.67
CA GLY A 802 28.32 -24.61 3.39
C GLY A 802 29.36 -23.51 3.63
N PRO A 803 30.14 -23.12 2.61
CA PRO A 803 31.16 -22.06 2.72
C PRO A 803 30.54 -20.71 3.11
N LYS A 804 31.32 -19.90 3.85
CA LYS A 804 30.93 -18.57 4.38
C LYS A 804 30.80 -17.51 3.26
N LYS A 805 29.80 -17.68 2.41
CA LYS A 805 29.21 -16.76 1.41
C LYS A 805 27.94 -17.35 0.75
N ARG A 806 27.69 -18.68 0.82
CA ARG A 806 26.44 -19.33 0.36
C ARG A 806 25.28 -19.04 1.32
N ARG A 807 24.84 -17.79 1.36
CA ARG A 807 23.54 -17.38 1.90
C ARG A 807 22.83 -16.57 0.81
N ARG A 808 21.52 -16.75 0.71
CA ARG A 808 20.63 -15.72 0.18
C ARG A 808 20.73 -14.48 1.07
#